data_AF-A0A1Q3V4Q9-F1
#
_entry.id   AF-A0A1Q3V4Q9-F1
#
_cell.length_a   1.000
_cell.length_b   1.000
_cell.length_c   1.000
_cell.angle_alpha   90.00
_cell.angle_beta   90.00
_cell.angle_gamma   90.00
#
_symmetry.space_group_name_H-M   'P 1'
#
loop_
_entity.id
_entity.type
_entity.pdbx_description
1 polymer ?
#
loop_
_entity_poly.entity_id
_entity_poly.type
_entity_poly.pdbx_seq_one_letter_code
_entity_poly.pdbx_strand_id
1 'polypeptide(L)'
;MASFEAKSVRRREDARLLTGRGTYVGDPRPAGLLNAVFLRSPHAHARVLSIDPASARTMPGVVGVFTAADLTDVGPIPGGINFPRPDGSPAPKTDRTLLASDRVRFVGEPVAVVLGETRAAAQEAAEAILVEYDALPVVTDTAAALAQNAPAVWDEAPDNVGFLWRRGDAAAVDAAFAAAAHVTTLDFGVSRVTANSMEPRGAWAEIGPDGRMVVHASHQSPHQLRNGLASGPFGVAPTDIRVLAEDVGGSFGMKSGVHQEVALVAWAARRLQRPVRWVADRTEGFLTDEQAREMRIAGAIAFDAQHRITALRVRWDVNLGAYVSGRSGWGVGNFGGIAGVYQIPAIDGTVCGVLTHTVPTAAYRGAGRPEATYTIERLLDVAARELGVSPWELRRQNLIPPEAMPYKTALTFTYDCGEFEGNMKLAAEMADVDGFETRRQEAASRGKLRGLGVANCIEVAGGPFLRPAKDLATLHLAPDGTLLLRSGSMSVGQGLETAFSQLVADRFGIPFEQVRFQGGDTALLSHGKGNGGSGALCIGGAAISLAADALIEAARKLAAEVLEAAVVDVELSEGRFRIAGTDRSVSLAEVARAAPVMPGEEGGLTESGEFAPTAVTFPNGTHVCEVEIDRDTGFAEVVRYAAVEELGRVLNPLLVAGQIHGGVVQGIGQALGELIVHDPDSGQMLTASFMDYHMPRATEQPDFRLATREVPTAANPLGAKGVGEAGTVGALAAAMNALNDALAPLGVRHFEMPATPLRVWEAMQGAAAAR
;
A
#
# COMPACT_ATOMS: atom_id res chain seq x y z
N MET A 1 -8.36 -27.59 12.56
CA MET A 1 -7.62 -26.36 12.93
C MET A 1 -8.38 -25.67 14.03
N ALA A 2 -7.69 -25.22 15.07
CA ALA A 2 -8.32 -24.56 16.21
C ALA A 2 -8.83 -23.15 15.80
N SER A 3 -10.07 -22.84 16.15
CA SER A 3 -10.63 -21.49 16.03
C SER A 3 -10.00 -20.57 17.07
N PHE A 4 -9.58 -19.37 16.68
CA PHE A 4 -9.28 -18.29 17.63
C PHE A 4 -10.54 -17.46 17.88
N GLU A 5 -10.60 -16.84 19.05
CA GLU A 5 -11.70 -15.96 19.46
C GLU A 5 -11.31 -14.50 19.20
N ALA A 6 -12.25 -13.71 18.67
CA ALA A 6 -12.05 -12.29 18.45
C ALA A 6 -11.92 -11.57 19.80
N LYS A 7 -10.74 -11.02 20.09
CA LYS A 7 -10.47 -10.27 21.33
C LYS A 7 -9.81 -8.93 21.02
N SER A 8 -10.31 -7.86 21.62
CA SER A 8 -9.75 -6.52 21.53
C SER A 8 -8.62 -6.31 22.53
N VAL A 9 -7.55 -7.11 22.42
CA VAL A 9 -6.35 -6.97 23.24
C VAL A 9 -5.69 -5.62 22.96
N ARG A 10 -5.32 -4.88 24.02
CA ARG A 10 -4.60 -3.61 23.89
C ARG A 10 -3.21 -3.82 23.32
N ARG A 11 -2.70 -2.80 22.64
CA ARG A 11 -1.44 -2.91 21.91
C ARG A 11 -0.25 -2.95 22.86
N ARG A 12 0.61 -3.96 22.69
CA ARG A 12 1.88 -4.09 23.41
C ARG A 12 2.85 -2.98 23.04
N GLU A 13 2.93 -2.66 21.75
CA GLU A 13 3.87 -1.65 21.25
C GLU A 13 3.61 -0.25 21.84
N ASP A 14 2.38 0.06 22.28
CA ASP A 14 2.02 1.35 22.87
C ASP A 14 2.87 1.71 24.09
N ALA A 15 3.31 0.70 24.87
CA ALA A 15 4.15 0.94 26.03
C ALA A 15 5.45 1.69 25.68
N ARG A 16 6.10 1.34 24.56
CA ARG A 16 7.32 2.04 24.10
C ARG A 16 6.99 3.29 23.27
N LEU A 17 5.94 3.23 22.45
CA LEU A 17 5.62 4.31 21.52
C LEU A 17 5.05 5.55 22.22
N LEU A 18 4.27 5.38 23.29
CA LEU A 18 3.69 6.50 24.06
C LEU A 18 4.67 7.13 25.05
N THR A 19 5.85 6.53 25.27
CA THR A 19 6.83 6.99 26.26
C THR A 19 8.12 7.53 25.64
N GLY A 20 8.14 7.74 24.32
CA GLY A 20 9.32 8.20 23.59
C GLY A 20 10.45 7.17 23.57
N ARG A 21 10.12 5.87 23.67
CA ARG A 21 11.05 4.73 23.67
C ARG A 21 10.91 3.85 22.43
N GLY A 22 10.21 4.33 21.40
CA GLY A 22 10.30 3.73 20.07
C GLY A 22 11.70 3.92 19.49
N THR A 23 12.04 3.11 18.49
CA THR A 23 13.33 3.18 17.81
C THR A 23 13.13 3.34 16.30
N TYR A 24 13.08 4.58 15.86
CA TYR A 24 12.95 5.00 14.47
C TYR A 24 14.30 5.31 13.84
N VAL A 25 14.40 5.32 12.51
CA VAL A 25 15.68 5.56 11.82
C VAL A 25 16.28 6.95 12.09
N GLY A 26 15.42 7.93 12.40
CA GLY A 26 15.79 9.30 12.72
C GLY A 26 16.34 9.51 14.13
N ASP A 27 16.12 8.57 15.05
CA ASP A 27 16.55 8.70 16.45
C ASP A 27 18.08 8.72 16.60
N PRO A 28 18.63 9.24 17.71
CA PRO A 28 20.07 9.24 17.95
C PRO A 28 20.72 7.86 17.78
N ARG A 29 21.89 7.82 17.13
CA ARG A 29 22.62 6.60 16.73
C ARG A 29 24.09 6.66 17.22
N PRO A 30 24.89 5.58 17.05
CA PRO A 30 26.26 5.54 17.56
C PRO A 30 27.12 6.74 17.14
N ALA A 31 28.11 7.07 17.97
CA ALA A 31 29.02 8.18 17.71
C ALA A 31 29.80 7.98 16.39
N GLY A 32 30.19 9.10 15.75
CA GLY A 32 31.03 9.07 14.54
C GLY A 32 30.26 8.92 13.21
N LEU A 33 28.93 8.92 13.26
CA LEU A 33 28.04 8.79 12.12
C LEU A 33 28.04 10.04 11.24
N LEU A 34 28.34 9.85 9.96
CA LEU A 34 28.32 10.88 8.93
C LEU A 34 26.90 11.17 8.46
N ASN A 35 26.62 12.41 8.09
CA ASN A 35 25.33 12.84 7.56
C ASN A 35 25.45 13.06 6.06
N ALA A 36 24.63 12.33 5.30
CA ALA A 36 24.51 12.46 3.86
C ALA A 36 23.44 13.50 3.49
N VAL A 37 23.78 14.39 2.57
CA VAL A 37 22.88 15.35 1.93
C VAL A 37 23.01 15.18 0.42
N PHE A 38 21.89 15.12 -0.28
CA PHE A 38 21.86 14.99 -1.74
C PHE A 38 21.70 16.36 -2.38
N LEU A 39 22.58 16.69 -3.32
CA LEU A 39 22.31 17.76 -4.27
C LEU A 39 21.39 17.20 -5.35
N ARG A 40 20.26 17.87 -5.56
CA ARG A 40 19.18 17.40 -6.43
C ARG A 40 18.97 18.35 -7.58
N SER A 41 18.53 17.80 -8.70
CA SER A 41 18.20 18.56 -9.89
C SER A 41 17.12 19.60 -9.60
N PRO A 42 17.34 20.88 -9.93
CA PRO A 42 16.29 21.88 -9.95
C PRO A 42 15.46 21.81 -11.25
N HIS A 43 15.81 20.96 -12.22
CA HIS A 43 15.12 20.85 -13.51
C HIS A 43 14.33 19.55 -13.64
N ALA A 44 13.14 19.63 -14.24
CA ALA A 44 12.35 18.44 -14.62
C ALA A 44 12.94 17.71 -15.83
N HIS A 45 13.59 18.44 -16.75
CA HIS A 45 14.30 17.85 -17.88
C HIS A 45 15.48 18.74 -18.28
N ALA A 46 16.69 18.20 -18.20
CA ALA A 46 17.90 18.90 -18.65
C ALA A 46 19.03 17.92 -18.96
N ARG A 47 19.93 18.31 -19.85
CA ARG A 47 21.26 17.69 -19.94
C ARG A 47 22.13 18.23 -18.80
N VAL A 48 22.92 17.35 -18.20
CA VAL A 48 23.95 17.73 -17.24
C VAL A 48 25.26 17.92 -18.00
N LEU A 49 25.71 19.16 -18.15
CA LEU A 49 26.92 19.48 -18.91
C LEU A 49 28.18 19.27 -18.07
N SER A 50 28.15 19.70 -16.81
CA SER A 50 29.26 19.54 -15.87
C SER A 50 28.78 19.57 -14.41
N ILE A 51 29.51 18.90 -13.52
CA ILE A 51 29.35 18.96 -12.06
C ILE A 51 30.75 19.22 -11.47
N ASP A 52 30.94 20.37 -10.84
CA ASP A 52 32.19 20.75 -10.16
C ASP A 52 32.03 20.76 -8.63
N PRO A 53 32.55 19.72 -7.95
CA PRO A 53 32.52 19.62 -6.49
C PRO A 53 33.77 20.20 -5.80
N ALA A 54 34.69 20.88 -6.51
CA ALA A 54 36.01 21.23 -5.98
C ALA A 54 35.94 22.09 -4.70
N SER A 55 35.12 23.14 -4.69
CA SER A 55 34.95 24.01 -3.51
C SER A 55 34.37 23.25 -2.33
N ALA A 56 33.28 22.50 -2.56
CA ALA A 56 32.58 21.71 -1.56
C ALA A 56 33.50 20.71 -0.83
N ARG A 57 34.42 20.07 -1.56
CA ARG A 57 35.38 19.08 -1.00
C ARG A 57 36.33 19.67 0.05
N THR A 58 36.55 20.97 0.03
CA THR A 58 37.51 21.64 0.93
C THR A 58 36.85 22.31 2.13
N MET A 59 35.52 22.29 2.20
CA MET A 59 34.77 22.98 3.25
C MET A 59 34.94 22.28 4.62
N PRO A 60 34.99 23.04 5.73
CA PRO A 60 35.10 22.48 7.07
C PRO A 60 33.98 21.48 7.39
N GLY A 61 34.34 20.34 7.99
CA GLY A 61 33.39 19.30 8.37
C GLY A 61 32.88 18.43 7.21
N VAL A 62 33.34 18.65 5.98
CA VAL A 62 33.07 17.77 4.83
C VAL A 62 34.05 16.60 4.81
N VAL A 63 33.52 15.39 4.67
CA VAL A 63 34.30 14.15 4.62
C VAL A 63 34.39 13.59 3.20
N GLY A 64 33.37 13.80 2.37
CA GLY A 64 33.39 13.38 0.98
C GLY A 64 32.29 14.02 0.15
N VAL A 65 32.59 14.26 -1.13
CA VAL A 65 31.61 14.71 -2.13
C VAL A 65 31.74 13.78 -3.33
N PHE A 66 30.66 13.06 -3.62
CA PHE A 66 30.61 12.03 -4.65
C PHE A 66 29.60 12.39 -5.74
N THR A 67 30.02 12.19 -6.98
CA THR A 67 29.22 12.31 -8.20
C THR A 67 29.11 10.93 -8.85
N ALA A 68 28.35 10.80 -9.93
CA ALA A 68 28.27 9.54 -10.67
C ALA A 68 29.64 9.00 -11.13
N ALA A 69 30.62 9.87 -11.40
CA ALA A 69 31.96 9.47 -11.80
C ALA A 69 32.73 8.72 -10.70
N ASP A 70 32.33 8.89 -9.42
CA ASP A 70 32.93 8.22 -8.28
C ASP A 70 32.33 6.82 -8.02
N LEU A 71 31.20 6.48 -8.65
CA LEU A 71 30.42 5.26 -8.43
C LEU A 71 30.89 4.09 -9.30
N THR A 72 32.18 3.74 -9.23
CA THR A 72 32.78 2.71 -10.10
C THR A 72 32.54 1.27 -9.64
N ASP A 73 32.13 1.06 -8.39
CA ASP A 73 31.97 -0.25 -7.73
C ASP A 73 30.52 -0.52 -7.25
N VAL A 74 29.56 0.18 -7.86
CA VAL A 74 28.14 0.05 -7.59
C VAL A 74 27.34 0.30 -8.88
N GLY A 75 26.36 -0.56 -9.15
CA GLY A 75 25.49 -0.50 -10.31
C GLY A 75 24.22 0.34 -10.09
N PRO A 76 23.40 0.53 -11.14
CA PRO A 76 22.10 1.17 -11.03
C PRO A 76 21.09 0.28 -10.28
N ILE A 77 19.97 0.89 -9.88
CA ILE A 77 18.77 0.14 -9.51
C ILE A 77 18.10 -0.33 -10.82
N PRO A 78 17.92 -1.64 -11.03
CA PRO A 78 17.35 -2.16 -12.28
C PRO A 78 15.94 -1.61 -12.56
N GLY A 79 15.73 -1.15 -13.80
CA GLY A 79 14.45 -0.71 -14.32
C GLY A 79 13.82 -1.74 -15.26
N GLY A 80 12.65 -1.40 -15.79
CA GLY A 80 11.88 -2.21 -16.73
C GLY A 80 10.79 -3.07 -16.07
N ILE A 81 9.96 -3.65 -16.94
CA ILE A 81 8.83 -4.51 -16.56
C ILE A 81 8.55 -5.54 -17.66
N ASN A 82 7.95 -6.68 -17.30
CA ASN A 82 7.62 -7.75 -18.24
C ASN A 82 6.23 -7.55 -18.88
N PHE A 83 5.98 -6.35 -19.38
CA PHE A 83 4.82 -6.06 -20.25
C PHE A 83 5.34 -5.51 -21.58
N PRO A 84 4.73 -5.90 -22.71
CA PRO A 84 5.15 -5.41 -24.02
C PRO A 84 4.69 -3.96 -24.24
N ARG A 85 5.29 -3.31 -25.22
CA ARG A 85 4.83 -2.06 -25.82
C ARG A 85 3.71 -2.33 -26.85
N PRO A 86 3.01 -1.29 -27.36
CA PRO A 86 1.95 -1.47 -28.35
C PRO A 86 2.36 -2.21 -29.63
N ASP A 87 3.62 -2.08 -30.04
CA ASP A 87 4.21 -2.75 -31.21
C ASP A 87 4.72 -4.18 -30.92
N GLY A 88 4.57 -4.66 -29.68
CA GLY A 88 5.03 -5.97 -29.23
C GLY A 88 6.49 -6.03 -28.77
N SER A 89 7.24 -4.92 -28.87
CA SER A 89 8.62 -4.86 -28.36
C SER A 89 8.66 -4.82 -26.82
N PRO A 90 9.78 -5.16 -26.17
CA PRO A 90 9.91 -5.07 -24.71
C PRO A 90 9.73 -3.63 -24.20
N ALA A 91 9.22 -3.48 -22.96
CA ALA A 91 9.24 -2.19 -22.26
C ALA A 91 10.67 -1.59 -22.20
N PRO A 92 10.81 -0.26 -22.22
CA PRO A 92 12.12 0.38 -22.20
C PRO A 92 12.87 0.06 -20.90
N LYS A 93 14.17 -0.21 -21.02
CA LYS A 93 15.04 -0.51 -19.88
C LYS A 93 15.50 0.78 -19.21
N THR A 94 14.64 1.34 -18.38
CA THR A 94 14.89 2.60 -17.67
C THR A 94 15.61 2.36 -16.32
N ASP A 95 16.83 1.80 -16.40
CA ASP A 95 17.66 1.59 -15.20
C ASP A 95 17.94 2.93 -14.49
N ARG A 96 17.77 2.97 -13.17
CA ARG A 96 17.97 4.18 -12.37
C ARG A 96 19.40 4.22 -11.85
N THR A 97 20.24 5.04 -12.46
CA THR A 97 21.57 5.34 -11.89
C THR A 97 21.42 5.95 -10.50
N LEU A 98 22.38 5.72 -9.62
CA LEU A 98 22.28 6.22 -8.25
C LEU A 98 22.42 7.74 -8.18
N LEU A 99 23.24 8.31 -9.06
CA LEU A 99 23.36 9.76 -9.30
C LEU A 99 23.29 10.01 -10.81
N ALA A 100 22.53 11.02 -11.22
CA ALA A 100 22.41 11.43 -12.62
C ALA A 100 23.68 12.15 -13.08
N SER A 101 24.09 11.91 -14.33
CA SER A 101 25.35 12.44 -14.90
C SER A 101 25.22 12.99 -16.31
N ASP A 102 24.28 12.49 -17.09
CA ASP A 102 24.05 12.86 -18.49
C ASP A 102 22.77 13.68 -18.64
N ARG A 103 21.69 13.24 -17.97
CA ARG A 103 20.36 13.80 -18.10
C ARG A 103 19.59 13.62 -16.80
N VAL A 104 18.88 14.67 -16.41
CA VAL A 104 17.88 14.63 -15.33
C VAL A 104 16.49 14.61 -15.95
N ARG A 105 15.57 13.84 -15.37
CA ARG A 105 14.24 13.51 -15.91
C ARG A 105 13.09 13.87 -14.98
N PHE A 106 13.37 14.38 -13.79
CA PHE A 106 12.38 14.98 -12.91
C PHE A 106 13.06 15.91 -11.88
N VAL A 107 12.32 16.90 -11.36
CA VAL A 107 12.81 17.77 -10.28
C VAL A 107 13.01 16.93 -9.02
N GLY A 108 14.20 16.99 -8.42
CA GLY A 108 14.55 16.16 -7.26
C GLY A 108 15.50 15.00 -7.56
N GLU A 109 15.78 14.71 -8.83
CA GLU A 109 16.71 13.64 -9.21
C GLU A 109 18.12 13.93 -8.69
N PRO A 110 18.75 13.01 -7.92
CA PRO A 110 20.02 13.32 -7.27
C PRO A 110 21.18 13.34 -8.28
N VAL A 111 22.05 14.36 -8.20
CA VAL A 111 23.25 14.52 -9.07
C VAL A 111 24.56 14.38 -8.29
N ALA A 112 24.56 14.68 -6.99
CA ALA A 112 25.69 14.46 -6.11
C ALA A 112 25.23 14.10 -4.69
N VAL A 113 26.12 13.47 -3.91
CA VAL A 113 25.93 13.25 -2.47
C VAL A 113 27.13 13.79 -1.70
N VAL A 114 26.84 14.56 -0.65
CA VAL A 114 27.82 15.15 0.26
C VAL A 114 27.72 14.46 1.61
N LEU A 115 28.85 14.05 2.16
CA LEU A 115 28.96 13.48 3.50
C LEU A 115 29.68 14.47 4.41
N GLY A 116 29.03 14.87 5.49
CA GLY A 116 29.61 15.76 6.50
C GLY A 116 29.55 15.17 7.90
N GLU A 117 30.39 15.69 8.79
CA GLU A 117 30.36 15.38 10.23
C GLU A 117 29.05 15.81 10.87
N THR A 118 28.44 16.87 10.34
CA THR A 118 27.09 17.33 10.70
C THR A 118 26.24 17.46 9.44
N ARG A 119 24.92 17.39 9.58
CA ARG A 119 23.99 17.66 8.47
C ARG A 119 24.15 19.09 7.94
N ALA A 120 24.38 20.06 8.82
CA ALA A 120 24.57 21.46 8.45
C ALA A 120 25.80 21.65 7.54
N ALA A 121 26.95 21.09 7.92
CA ALA A 121 28.17 21.15 7.10
C ALA A 121 27.98 20.47 5.73
N ALA A 122 27.30 19.31 5.69
CA ALA A 122 26.98 18.63 4.45
C ALA A 122 26.05 19.46 3.55
N GLN A 123 25.08 20.16 4.14
CA GLN A 123 24.13 21.00 3.42
C GLN A 123 24.79 22.26 2.85
N GLU A 124 25.59 22.97 3.65
CA GLU A 124 26.37 24.12 3.18
C GLU A 124 27.29 23.75 2.02
N ALA A 125 27.92 22.57 2.09
CA ALA A 125 28.78 22.09 1.03
C ALA A 125 28.02 21.61 -0.21
N ALA A 126 26.80 21.08 -0.08
CA ALA A 126 25.96 20.75 -1.23
C ALA A 126 25.62 22.00 -2.06
N GLU A 127 25.30 23.13 -1.40
CA GLU A 127 25.05 24.42 -2.05
C GLU A 127 26.29 25.02 -2.74
N ALA A 128 27.49 24.57 -2.38
CA ALA A 128 28.76 25.03 -2.97
C ALA A 128 29.18 24.25 -4.23
N ILE A 129 28.45 23.21 -4.61
CA ILE A 129 28.70 22.44 -5.83
C ILE A 129 28.11 23.20 -7.02
N LEU A 130 28.92 23.44 -8.06
CA LEU A 130 28.45 24.08 -9.28
C LEU A 130 28.00 23.02 -10.28
N VAL A 131 26.77 23.15 -10.77
CA VAL A 131 26.23 22.25 -11.81
C VAL A 131 25.75 23.08 -12.98
N GLU A 132 26.21 22.72 -14.18
CA GLU A 132 25.79 23.37 -15.43
C GLU A 132 24.76 22.49 -16.14
N TYR A 133 23.58 23.06 -16.39
CA TYR A 133 22.47 22.38 -17.05
C TYR A 133 22.12 23.05 -18.38
N ASP A 134 21.73 22.25 -19.37
CA ASP A 134 21.05 22.70 -20.58
C ASP A 134 19.60 22.21 -20.52
N ALA A 135 18.68 23.14 -20.21
CA ALA A 135 17.27 22.84 -19.97
C ALA A 135 16.57 22.37 -21.26
N LEU A 136 15.72 21.35 -21.14
CA LEU A 136 15.02 20.73 -22.26
C LEU A 136 13.49 20.86 -22.08
N PRO A 137 12.71 20.72 -23.17
CA PRO A 137 11.25 20.72 -23.09
C PRO A 137 10.72 19.64 -22.15
N VAL A 138 9.68 19.99 -21.38
CA VAL A 138 9.10 19.17 -20.31
C VAL A 138 7.69 18.71 -20.68
N VAL A 139 7.26 17.58 -20.14
CA VAL A 139 5.87 17.15 -20.15
C VAL A 139 5.54 16.42 -18.86
N THR A 140 4.55 16.89 -18.11
CA THR A 140 4.16 16.34 -16.80
C THR A 140 2.76 15.72 -16.80
N ASP A 141 1.85 16.21 -17.66
CA ASP A 141 0.49 15.70 -17.80
C ASP A 141 0.44 14.41 -18.64
N THR A 142 -0.40 13.47 -18.21
CA THR A 142 -0.54 12.14 -18.84
C THR A 142 -1.07 12.21 -20.26
N ALA A 143 -2.08 13.05 -20.53
CA ALA A 143 -2.68 13.16 -21.86
C ALA A 143 -1.75 13.92 -22.83
N ALA A 144 -1.10 14.98 -22.34
CA ALA A 144 -0.10 15.73 -23.10
C ALA A 144 1.10 14.85 -23.48
N ALA A 145 1.54 13.93 -22.61
CA ALA A 145 2.65 13.02 -22.92
C ALA A 145 2.36 12.05 -24.06
N LEU A 146 1.08 11.72 -24.31
CA LEU A 146 0.62 10.89 -25.41
C LEU A 146 0.34 11.68 -26.70
N ALA A 147 0.42 13.02 -26.66
CA ALA A 147 0.16 13.86 -27.82
C ALA A 147 1.28 13.73 -28.87
N GLN A 148 0.94 14.03 -30.13
CA GLN A 148 1.94 14.05 -31.20
C GLN A 148 3.02 15.10 -30.92
N ASN A 149 4.29 14.72 -31.05
CA ASN A 149 5.46 15.56 -30.78
C ASN A 149 5.64 15.99 -29.30
N ALA A 150 5.02 15.29 -28.35
CA ALA A 150 5.33 15.48 -26.94
C ALA A 150 6.85 15.25 -26.69
N PRO A 151 7.48 16.01 -25.79
CA PRO A 151 8.86 15.76 -25.39
C PRO A 151 9.03 14.32 -24.91
N ALA A 152 9.98 13.59 -25.50
CA ALA A 152 10.27 12.23 -25.10
C ALA A 152 11.06 12.22 -23.79
N VAL A 153 10.59 11.45 -22.79
CA VAL A 153 11.32 11.25 -21.53
C VAL A 153 12.53 10.34 -21.74
N TRP A 154 12.39 9.36 -22.64
CA TRP A 154 13.42 8.41 -23.04
C TRP A 154 13.48 8.31 -24.56
N ASP A 155 14.70 8.29 -25.11
CA ASP A 155 14.92 8.23 -26.55
C ASP A 155 14.43 6.88 -27.13
N GLU A 156 14.47 5.81 -26.34
CA GLU A 156 13.96 4.47 -26.67
C GLU A 156 12.42 4.37 -26.58
N ALA A 157 11.75 5.42 -26.11
CA ALA A 157 10.29 5.52 -26.00
C ALA A 157 9.80 6.89 -26.48
N PRO A 158 9.95 7.22 -27.78
CA PRO A 158 9.62 8.55 -28.30
C PRO A 158 8.12 8.88 -28.28
N ASP A 159 7.27 7.87 -28.06
CA ASP A 159 5.81 7.99 -27.87
C ASP A 159 5.41 8.10 -26.38
N ASN A 160 6.39 8.12 -25.47
CA ASN A 160 6.24 8.07 -24.02
C ASN A 160 5.43 6.85 -23.51
N VAL A 161 5.24 5.81 -24.31
CA VAL A 161 4.56 4.58 -23.86
C VAL A 161 5.58 3.62 -23.26
N GLY A 162 5.50 3.45 -21.93
CA GLY A 162 6.32 2.50 -21.20
C GLY A 162 5.87 1.05 -21.41
N PHE A 163 4.56 0.80 -21.37
CA PHE A 163 3.99 -0.52 -21.67
C PHE A 163 2.51 -0.42 -22.05
N LEU A 164 2.00 -1.47 -22.70
CA LEU A 164 0.58 -1.68 -22.96
C LEU A 164 0.17 -3.08 -22.51
N TRP A 165 -0.81 -3.14 -21.62
CA TRP A 165 -1.44 -4.38 -21.16
C TRP A 165 -2.89 -4.40 -21.62
N ARG A 166 -3.33 -5.54 -22.16
CA ARG A 166 -4.71 -5.77 -22.60
C ARG A 166 -5.19 -7.13 -22.11
N ARG A 167 -6.47 -7.22 -21.73
CA ARG A 167 -7.11 -8.48 -21.34
C ARG A 167 -8.63 -8.35 -21.46
N GLY A 168 -9.29 -9.45 -21.78
CA GLY A 168 -10.75 -9.52 -21.88
C GLY A 168 -11.21 -10.07 -23.21
N ASP A 169 -12.51 -9.95 -23.46
CA ASP A 169 -13.14 -10.37 -24.71
C ASP A 169 -13.75 -9.16 -25.42
N ALA A 170 -12.92 -8.48 -26.22
CA ALA A 170 -13.32 -7.29 -26.95
C ALA A 170 -14.50 -7.56 -27.92
N ALA A 171 -14.55 -8.74 -28.52
CA ALA A 171 -15.60 -9.10 -29.47
C ALA A 171 -16.95 -9.32 -28.78
N ALA A 172 -16.96 -10.03 -27.64
CA ALA A 172 -18.17 -10.20 -26.84
C ALA A 172 -18.66 -8.86 -26.27
N VAL A 173 -17.73 -7.99 -25.85
CA VAL A 173 -18.05 -6.62 -25.43
C VAL A 173 -18.67 -5.83 -26.58
N ASP A 174 -18.05 -5.80 -27.77
CA ASP A 174 -18.62 -5.07 -28.93
C ASP A 174 -20.04 -5.55 -29.28
N ALA A 175 -20.27 -6.87 -29.26
CA ALA A 175 -21.60 -7.44 -29.49
C ALA A 175 -22.62 -7.02 -28.42
N ALA A 176 -22.23 -7.03 -27.14
CA ALA A 176 -23.09 -6.61 -26.04
C ALA A 176 -23.43 -5.11 -26.09
N PHE A 177 -22.46 -4.25 -26.44
CA PHE A 177 -22.68 -2.82 -26.62
C PHE A 177 -23.61 -2.54 -27.81
N ALA A 178 -23.48 -3.26 -28.92
CA ALA A 178 -24.36 -3.12 -30.08
C ALA A 178 -25.82 -3.52 -29.77
N ALA A 179 -26.03 -4.45 -28.83
CA ALA A 179 -27.35 -4.93 -28.42
C ALA A 179 -27.91 -4.24 -27.16
N ALA A 180 -27.16 -3.30 -26.56
CA ALA A 180 -27.52 -2.69 -25.29
C ALA A 180 -28.76 -1.81 -25.40
N ALA A 181 -29.62 -1.85 -24.39
CA ALA A 181 -30.75 -0.93 -24.27
C ALA A 181 -30.28 0.45 -23.78
N HIS A 182 -29.22 0.48 -22.97
CA HIS A 182 -28.58 1.71 -22.49
C HIS A 182 -27.07 1.54 -22.39
N VAL A 183 -26.33 2.60 -22.69
CA VAL A 183 -24.87 2.66 -22.53
C VAL A 183 -24.50 3.95 -21.83
N THR A 184 -23.79 3.81 -20.71
CA THR A 184 -23.18 4.95 -20.00
C THR A 184 -21.69 5.01 -20.33
N THR A 185 -21.22 6.19 -20.73
CA THR A 185 -19.81 6.49 -20.98
C THR A 185 -19.30 7.60 -20.05
N LEU A 186 -18.06 7.46 -19.58
CA LEU A 186 -17.44 8.45 -18.72
C LEU A 186 -15.92 8.49 -18.93
N ASP A 187 -15.41 9.69 -19.20
CA ASP A 187 -13.98 10.01 -19.18
C ASP A 187 -13.69 10.87 -17.95
N PHE A 188 -12.74 10.46 -17.13
CA PHE A 188 -12.41 11.14 -15.88
C PHE A 188 -11.00 10.79 -15.39
N GLY A 189 -10.56 11.37 -14.27
CA GLY A 189 -9.22 11.13 -13.72
C GLY A 189 -9.21 10.77 -12.24
N VAL A 190 -8.09 10.15 -11.82
CA VAL A 190 -7.71 10.02 -10.41
C VAL A 190 -6.51 10.93 -10.16
N SER A 191 -6.60 11.79 -9.15
CA SER A 191 -5.54 12.75 -8.82
C SER A 191 -4.23 12.05 -8.44
N ARG A 192 -3.11 12.70 -8.74
CA ARG A 192 -1.81 12.30 -8.21
C ARG A 192 -1.69 12.64 -6.73
N VAL A 193 -1.20 11.70 -5.94
CA VAL A 193 -1.00 11.86 -4.49
C VAL A 193 0.32 11.22 -4.05
N THR A 194 0.76 11.53 -2.84
CA THR A 194 1.89 10.85 -2.18
C THR A 194 1.46 10.32 -0.82
N ALA A 195 2.12 9.26 -0.35
CA ALA A 195 1.77 8.60 0.90
C ALA A 195 1.95 9.48 2.14
N ASN A 196 2.90 10.44 2.09
CA ASN A 196 3.20 11.38 3.16
C ASN A 196 3.23 10.75 4.57
N SER A 197 3.94 9.64 4.74
CA SER A 197 4.10 9.03 6.08
C SER A 197 4.72 10.03 7.05
N MET A 198 4.22 10.11 8.29
CA MET A 198 4.66 11.11 9.27
C MET A 198 6.17 11.05 9.52
N GLU A 199 6.74 9.85 9.60
CA GLU A 199 8.18 9.64 9.47
C GLU A 199 8.56 9.67 7.98
N PRO A 200 9.43 10.59 7.52
CA PRO A 200 9.99 10.56 6.16
C PRO A 200 10.80 9.28 5.89
N ARG A 201 11.25 9.09 4.65
CA ARG A 201 12.24 8.04 4.37
C ARG A 201 13.56 8.35 5.08
N GLY A 202 14.26 7.28 5.48
CA GLY A 202 15.58 7.40 6.06
C GLY A 202 16.26 6.04 6.16
N ALA A 203 17.59 6.09 6.16
CA ALA A 203 18.45 4.92 6.36
C ALA A 203 19.78 5.34 6.98
N TRP A 204 20.39 4.42 7.71
CA TRP A 204 21.82 4.50 8.00
C TRP A 204 22.45 3.12 7.83
N ALA A 205 23.74 3.11 7.51
CA ALA A 205 24.46 1.89 7.25
C ALA A 205 25.86 1.91 7.87
N GLU A 206 26.38 0.73 8.17
CA GLU A 206 27.74 0.49 8.65
C GLU A 206 28.25 -0.86 8.17
N ILE A 207 29.53 -1.14 8.40
CA ILE A 207 30.09 -2.48 8.27
C ILE A 207 30.13 -3.11 9.67
N GLY A 208 29.40 -4.21 9.83
CA GLY A 208 29.32 -4.95 11.09
C GLY A 208 30.64 -5.64 11.45
N PRO A 209 30.82 -6.08 12.70
CA PRO A 209 32.04 -6.76 13.14
C PRO A 209 32.35 -8.06 12.38
N ASP A 210 31.34 -8.65 11.75
CA ASP A 210 31.44 -9.85 10.91
C ASP A 210 31.73 -9.53 9.43
N GLY A 211 31.99 -8.26 9.10
CA GLY A 211 32.29 -7.78 7.75
C GLY A 211 31.08 -7.57 6.86
N ARG A 212 29.86 -7.84 7.34
CA ARG A 212 28.63 -7.62 6.56
C ARG A 212 28.26 -6.15 6.51
N MET A 213 27.62 -5.75 5.42
CA MET A 213 26.97 -4.45 5.33
C MET A 213 25.66 -4.49 6.11
N VAL A 214 25.58 -3.68 7.18
CA VAL A 214 24.39 -3.57 8.02
C VAL A 214 23.65 -2.30 7.63
N VAL A 215 22.39 -2.43 7.23
CA VAL A 215 21.53 -1.33 6.77
C VAL A 215 20.32 -1.23 7.67
N HIS A 216 20.23 -0.14 8.44
CA HIS A 216 19.05 0.22 9.18
C HIS A 216 18.17 1.11 8.31
N ALA A 217 16.93 0.72 8.05
CA ALA A 217 16.07 1.44 7.12
C ALA A 217 14.64 1.56 7.63
N SER A 218 14.04 2.73 7.45
CA SER A 218 12.59 2.89 7.52
C SER A 218 11.99 2.24 6.27
N HIS A 219 11.67 0.94 6.38
CA HIS A 219 11.28 0.10 5.25
C HIS A 219 10.26 -0.96 5.67
N GLN A 220 9.33 -1.32 4.79
CA GLN A 220 8.24 -2.26 5.14
C GLN A 220 8.53 -3.72 4.76
N SER A 221 9.64 -3.99 4.07
CA SER A 221 10.02 -5.33 3.58
C SER A 221 11.55 -5.54 3.61
N PRO A 222 12.19 -5.80 4.76
CA PRO A 222 13.64 -5.80 4.95
C PRO A 222 14.32 -6.91 4.13
N HIS A 223 13.73 -8.10 4.02
CA HIS A 223 14.26 -9.16 3.16
C HIS A 223 14.20 -8.79 1.68
N GLN A 224 13.15 -8.09 1.23
CA GLN A 224 13.06 -7.61 -0.15
C GLN A 224 14.08 -6.50 -0.41
N LEU A 225 14.28 -5.57 0.54
CA LEU A 225 15.33 -4.55 0.46
C LEU A 225 16.72 -5.18 0.39
N ARG A 226 17.03 -6.14 1.27
CA ARG A 226 18.30 -6.89 1.28
C ARG A 226 18.55 -7.53 -0.08
N ASN A 227 17.58 -8.28 -0.59
CA ASN A 227 17.70 -8.99 -1.85
C ASN A 227 17.84 -8.00 -3.02
N GLY A 228 17.08 -6.90 -3.04
CA GLY A 228 17.13 -5.88 -4.08
C GLY A 228 18.45 -5.09 -4.09
N LEU A 229 19.01 -4.79 -2.92
CA LEU A 229 20.35 -4.20 -2.80
C LEU A 229 21.42 -5.17 -3.29
N ALA A 230 21.34 -6.44 -2.88
CA ALA A 230 22.31 -7.47 -3.23
C ALA A 230 22.33 -7.77 -4.73
N SER A 231 21.16 -8.00 -5.36
CA SER A 231 21.09 -8.36 -6.79
C SER A 231 21.11 -7.17 -7.75
N GLY A 232 20.75 -5.97 -7.28
CA GLY A 232 20.76 -4.75 -8.07
C GLY A 232 22.11 -4.03 -7.96
N PRO A 233 22.21 -2.96 -7.15
CA PRO A 233 23.38 -2.09 -7.15
C PRO A 233 24.68 -2.78 -6.69
N PHE A 234 24.66 -3.77 -5.80
CA PHE A 234 25.91 -4.30 -5.23
C PHE A 234 26.46 -5.56 -5.92
N GLY A 235 25.61 -6.38 -6.54
CA GLY A 235 26.04 -7.64 -7.16
C GLY A 235 26.71 -8.63 -6.18
N VAL A 236 26.22 -8.70 -4.93
CA VAL A 236 26.77 -9.54 -3.85
C VAL A 236 25.78 -10.64 -3.42
N ALA A 237 26.22 -11.57 -2.58
CA ALA A 237 25.30 -12.53 -2.00
C ALA A 237 24.37 -11.84 -0.99
N PRO A 238 23.07 -12.19 -0.90
CA PRO A 238 22.19 -11.61 0.12
C PRO A 238 22.68 -11.80 1.55
N THR A 239 23.50 -12.82 1.82
CA THR A 239 24.11 -13.07 3.13
C THR A 239 25.15 -12.02 3.54
N ASP A 240 25.69 -11.26 2.58
CA ASP A 240 26.67 -10.19 2.83
C ASP A 240 26.00 -8.89 3.31
N ILE A 241 24.66 -8.85 3.27
CA ILE A 241 23.85 -7.70 3.68
C ILE A 241 22.89 -8.13 4.80
N ARG A 242 22.86 -7.37 5.88
CA ARG A 242 21.84 -7.47 6.93
C ARG A 242 21.00 -6.19 6.92
N VAL A 243 19.69 -6.33 6.78
CA VAL A 243 18.76 -5.21 6.90
C VAL A 243 18.02 -5.30 8.23
N LEU A 244 17.96 -4.19 8.95
CA LEU A 244 17.17 -4.01 10.17
C LEU A 244 16.15 -2.90 9.95
N ALA A 245 14.88 -3.23 10.14
CA ALA A 245 13.78 -2.27 10.19
C ALA A 245 13.12 -2.38 11.55
N GLU A 246 13.40 -1.39 12.41
CA GLU A 246 12.92 -1.31 13.79
C GLU A 246 11.48 -0.74 13.81
N ASP A 247 11.20 0.30 14.61
CA ASP A 247 9.95 1.02 14.50
C ASP A 247 9.94 1.86 13.20
N VAL A 248 8.83 1.79 12.47
CA VAL A 248 8.63 2.51 11.21
C VAL A 248 7.35 3.35 11.33
N GLY A 249 7.49 4.67 11.19
CA GLY A 249 6.42 5.66 11.36
C GLY A 249 5.51 5.79 10.14
N GLY A 250 4.94 4.66 9.71
CA GLY A 250 4.10 4.55 8.52
C GLY A 250 4.91 4.31 7.24
N SER A 251 4.25 3.69 6.26
CA SER A 251 4.84 3.38 4.95
C SER A 251 3.81 3.45 3.82
N PHE A 252 2.67 2.78 4.01
CA PHE A 252 1.53 2.80 3.09
C PHE A 252 1.85 2.36 1.64
N GLY A 253 2.89 1.55 1.45
CA GLY A 253 3.33 1.08 0.12
C GLY A 253 4.58 1.78 -0.40
N MET A 254 4.80 3.04 -0.03
CA MET A 254 5.91 3.87 -0.53
C MET A 254 7.29 3.38 -0.03
N LYS A 255 7.41 2.83 1.19
CA LYS A 255 8.67 2.25 1.72
C LYS A 255 8.84 0.77 1.37
N SER A 256 8.51 0.33 0.14
CA SER A 256 8.53 -1.10 -0.25
C SER A 256 9.72 -1.54 -1.11
N GLY A 257 10.53 -0.64 -1.67
CA GLY A 257 11.58 -1.07 -2.58
C GLY A 257 12.87 -0.27 -2.59
N VAL A 258 13.63 -0.61 -3.64
CA VAL A 258 14.82 0.03 -4.19
C VAL A 258 14.81 1.56 -4.19
N HIS A 259 15.46 2.26 -3.25
CA HIS A 259 15.61 3.72 -3.30
C HIS A 259 17.07 4.13 -3.43
N GLN A 260 17.35 5.14 -4.27
CA GLN A 260 18.73 5.59 -4.60
C GLN A 260 19.50 5.98 -3.33
N GLU A 261 18.83 6.67 -2.40
CA GLU A 261 19.45 7.17 -1.18
C GLU A 261 19.89 6.06 -0.25
N VAL A 262 19.08 5.01 -0.10
CA VAL A 262 19.41 3.84 0.75
C VAL A 262 20.62 3.09 0.18
N ALA A 263 20.68 2.92 -1.14
CA ALA A 263 21.80 2.28 -1.80
C ALA A 263 23.10 3.12 -1.66
N LEU A 264 23.01 4.46 -1.81
CA LEU A 264 24.15 5.35 -1.69
C LEU A 264 24.69 5.45 -0.25
N VAL A 265 23.80 5.47 0.75
CA VAL A 265 24.21 5.42 2.16
C VAL A 265 24.96 4.12 2.47
N ALA A 266 24.44 2.98 2.01
CA ALA A 266 25.07 1.69 2.20
C ALA A 266 26.43 1.60 1.48
N TRP A 267 26.50 2.09 0.23
CA TRP A 267 27.74 2.18 -0.53
C TRP A 267 28.78 3.09 0.15
N ALA A 268 28.38 4.27 0.60
CA ALA A 268 29.26 5.24 1.26
C ALA A 268 29.83 4.67 2.57
N ALA A 269 29.00 3.99 3.37
CA ALA A 269 29.43 3.36 4.60
C ALA A 269 30.48 2.27 4.34
N ARG A 270 30.25 1.43 3.32
CA ARG A 270 31.22 0.42 2.88
C ARG A 270 32.52 1.04 2.38
N ARG A 271 32.45 2.09 1.57
CA ARG A 271 33.62 2.74 0.97
C ARG A 271 34.50 3.43 2.01
N LEU A 272 33.89 4.10 3.00
CA LEU A 272 34.60 4.87 4.01
C LEU A 272 34.92 4.07 5.28
N GLN A 273 34.35 2.88 5.45
CA GLN A 273 34.43 2.09 6.69
C GLN A 273 33.97 2.92 7.90
N ARG A 274 32.90 3.72 7.71
CA ARG A 274 32.32 4.62 8.71
C ARG A 274 30.79 4.57 8.61
N PRO A 275 30.05 4.67 9.73
CA PRO A 275 28.60 4.77 9.65
C PRO A 275 28.15 6.03 8.90
N VAL A 276 27.20 5.88 7.98
CA VAL A 276 26.61 6.98 7.19
C VAL A 276 25.11 6.94 7.37
N ARG A 277 24.47 8.11 7.52
CA ARG A 277 23.02 8.26 7.64
C ARG A 277 22.49 9.29 6.66
N TRP A 278 21.30 9.03 6.17
CA TRP A 278 20.42 9.99 5.52
C TRP A 278 19.02 9.90 6.14
N VAL A 279 18.42 11.07 6.37
CA VAL A 279 17.01 11.20 6.74
C VAL A 279 16.44 12.35 5.91
N ALA A 280 15.40 12.05 5.14
CA ALA A 280 14.72 13.07 4.34
C ALA A 280 14.05 14.11 5.24
N ASP A 281 14.06 15.36 4.81
CA ASP A 281 13.04 16.30 5.28
C ASP A 281 11.75 16.16 4.44
N ARG A 282 10.70 16.89 4.82
CA ARG A 282 9.40 16.76 4.18
C ARG A 282 9.44 17.20 2.71
N THR A 283 10.13 18.29 2.40
CA THR A 283 10.23 18.82 1.04
C THR A 283 11.04 17.88 0.15
N GLU A 284 12.16 17.34 0.66
CA GLU A 284 12.91 16.29 -0.02
C GLU A 284 12.02 15.07 -0.29
N GLY A 285 11.19 14.66 0.69
CA GLY A 285 10.20 13.59 0.51
C GLY A 285 9.26 13.83 -0.67
N PHE A 286 8.66 15.02 -0.81
CA PHE A 286 7.78 15.33 -1.96
C PHE A 286 8.46 15.12 -3.32
N LEU A 287 9.73 15.50 -3.42
CA LEU A 287 10.52 15.44 -4.65
C LEU A 287 11.06 14.04 -4.98
N THR A 288 10.96 13.07 -4.07
CA THR A 288 11.78 11.84 -4.14
C THR A 288 11.05 10.57 -3.73
N ASP A 289 10.06 10.69 -2.86
CA ASP A 289 9.13 9.61 -2.51
C ASP A 289 8.34 9.26 -3.77
N GLU A 290 8.26 7.97 -4.07
CA GLU A 290 7.40 7.55 -5.16
C GLU A 290 5.96 7.91 -4.88
N GLN A 291 5.36 8.58 -5.85
CA GLN A 291 4.01 9.08 -5.78
C GLN A 291 3.05 7.98 -6.24
N ALA A 292 1.75 8.25 -6.35
CA ALA A 292 0.79 7.21 -6.70
C ALA A 292 -0.40 7.74 -7.48
N ARG A 293 -1.16 6.78 -8.01
CA ARG A 293 -2.42 6.95 -8.73
C ARG A 293 -2.22 7.50 -10.13
N GLU A 294 -2.32 8.82 -10.25
CA GLU A 294 -2.44 9.62 -11.47
C GLU A 294 -2.75 8.83 -12.74
N MET A 295 -4.03 8.78 -13.08
CA MET A 295 -4.47 8.12 -14.30
C MET A 295 -5.67 8.83 -14.92
N ARG A 296 -5.73 8.80 -16.24
CA ARG A 296 -6.94 9.09 -17.01
C ARG A 296 -7.67 7.78 -17.30
N ILE A 297 -8.97 7.80 -17.10
CA ILE A 297 -9.85 6.66 -17.22
C ILE A 297 -10.86 6.96 -18.31
N ALA A 298 -10.97 6.07 -19.29
CA ALA A 298 -12.08 6.01 -20.22
C ALA A 298 -12.88 4.75 -19.93
N GLY A 299 -14.13 4.91 -19.49
CA GLY A 299 -15.00 3.83 -19.07
C GLY A 299 -16.34 3.83 -19.80
N ALA A 300 -16.83 2.64 -20.12
CA ALA A 300 -18.17 2.47 -20.67
C ALA A 300 -18.82 1.20 -20.10
N ILE A 301 -20.10 1.28 -19.73
CA ILE A 301 -20.88 0.16 -19.19
C ILE A 301 -22.22 0.06 -19.93
N ALA A 302 -22.59 -1.17 -20.31
CA ALA A 302 -23.78 -1.47 -21.09
C ALA A 302 -24.81 -2.21 -20.24
N PHE A 303 -26.10 -1.91 -20.47
CA PHE A 303 -27.23 -2.51 -19.78
C PHE A 303 -28.28 -3.05 -20.76
N ASP A 304 -28.98 -4.11 -20.34
CA ASP A 304 -30.20 -4.57 -21.01
C ASP A 304 -31.43 -3.76 -20.59
N ALA A 305 -32.60 -4.09 -21.16
CA ALA A 305 -33.86 -3.41 -20.89
C ALA A 305 -34.39 -3.61 -19.46
N GLN A 306 -33.79 -4.50 -18.66
CA GLN A 306 -34.07 -4.73 -17.25
C GLN A 306 -32.97 -4.12 -16.35
N HIS A 307 -32.11 -3.28 -16.91
CA HIS A 307 -30.99 -2.63 -16.22
C HIS A 307 -29.95 -3.63 -15.65
N ARG A 308 -29.86 -4.84 -16.21
CA ARG A 308 -28.79 -5.78 -15.90
C ARG A 308 -27.55 -5.43 -16.72
N ILE A 309 -26.38 -5.49 -16.11
CA ILE A 309 -25.11 -5.19 -16.77
C ILE A 309 -24.81 -6.30 -17.78
N THR A 310 -24.51 -5.91 -19.02
CA THR A 310 -24.17 -6.86 -20.09
C THR A 310 -22.68 -6.83 -20.45
N ALA A 311 -22.05 -5.65 -20.39
CA ALA A 311 -20.63 -5.50 -20.66
C ALA A 311 -19.99 -4.27 -20.00
N LEU A 312 -18.67 -4.33 -19.83
CA LEU A 312 -17.83 -3.25 -19.33
C LEU A 312 -16.56 -3.12 -20.19
N ARG A 313 -16.28 -1.90 -20.65
CA ARG A 313 -15.03 -1.55 -21.34
C ARG A 313 -14.30 -0.46 -20.57
N VAL A 314 -13.03 -0.69 -20.25
CA VAL A 314 -12.23 0.27 -19.47
C VAL A 314 -10.81 0.39 -20.02
N ARG A 315 -10.34 1.63 -20.16
CA ARG A 315 -8.94 1.98 -20.43
C ARG A 315 -8.41 2.86 -19.30
N TRP A 316 -7.23 2.51 -18.78
CA TRP A 316 -6.43 3.36 -17.90
C TRP A 316 -5.15 3.80 -18.60
N ASP A 317 -4.95 5.11 -18.69
CA ASP A 317 -3.66 5.71 -19.04
C ASP A 317 -3.02 6.21 -17.74
N VAL A 318 -1.98 5.51 -17.28
CA VAL A 318 -1.38 5.65 -15.95
C VAL A 318 -0.06 6.39 -16.06
N ASN A 319 0.10 7.51 -15.33
CA ASN A 319 1.37 8.21 -15.24
C ASN A 319 2.38 7.39 -14.43
N LEU A 320 3.48 6.98 -15.07
CA LEU A 320 4.57 6.24 -14.43
C LEU A 320 5.63 7.15 -13.82
N GLY A 321 5.58 8.45 -14.12
CA GLY A 321 6.71 9.35 -13.98
C GLY A 321 7.85 9.01 -14.93
N ALA A 322 9.07 9.38 -14.55
CA ALA A 322 10.22 9.33 -15.44
C ALA A 322 10.77 7.92 -15.72
N TYR A 323 10.34 6.91 -14.97
CA TYR A 323 10.96 5.58 -14.98
C TYR A 323 9.92 4.46 -14.94
N VAL A 324 10.11 3.45 -15.80
CA VAL A 324 9.44 2.15 -15.71
C VAL A 324 10.24 1.24 -14.78
N SER A 325 9.59 0.65 -13.79
CA SER A 325 10.21 -0.32 -12.89
C SER A 325 9.29 -1.51 -12.64
N GLY A 326 9.79 -2.52 -11.93
CA GLY A 326 8.96 -3.61 -11.44
C GLY A 326 7.78 -3.16 -10.57
N ARG A 327 7.81 -1.91 -10.06
CA ARG A 327 6.71 -1.30 -9.29
C ARG A 327 5.68 -0.57 -10.15
N SER A 328 5.96 -0.31 -11.42
CA SER A 328 5.01 0.33 -12.36
C SER A 328 3.80 -0.57 -12.69
N GLY A 329 3.89 -1.87 -12.39
CA GLY A 329 2.85 -2.86 -12.73
C GLY A 329 1.78 -3.10 -11.66
N TRP A 330 1.82 -2.42 -10.51
CA TRP A 330 0.87 -2.73 -9.42
C TRP A 330 -0.59 -2.55 -9.82
N GLY A 331 -0.91 -1.49 -10.57
CA GLY A 331 -2.25 -1.27 -11.11
C GLY A 331 -2.72 -2.39 -12.03
N VAL A 332 -1.84 -2.91 -12.90
CA VAL A 332 -2.13 -4.05 -13.79
C VAL A 332 -2.44 -5.32 -12.98
N GLY A 333 -1.65 -5.58 -11.94
CA GLY A 333 -1.86 -6.74 -11.06
C GLY A 333 -3.21 -6.76 -10.36
N ASN A 334 -3.78 -5.57 -10.09
CA ASN A 334 -5.06 -5.40 -9.42
C ASN A 334 -6.23 -5.03 -10.37
N PHE A 335 -5.97 -4.83 -11.67
CA PHE A 335 -6.97 -4.41 -12.65
C PHE A 335 -8.16 -5.38 -12.74
N GLY A 336 -7.96 -6.66 -12.42
CA GLY A 336 -9.04 -7.64 -12.31
C GLY A 336 -10.20 -7.23 -11.39
N GLY A 337 -9.94 -6.34 -10.43
CA GLY A 337 -10.95 -5.82 -9.50
C GLY A 337 -11.98 -4.90 -10.16
N ILE A 338 -11.77 -4.52 -11.44
CA ILE A 338 -12.72 -3.75 -12.23
C ILE A 338 -14.06 -4.46 -12.41
N ALA A 339 -14.09 -5.80 -12.28
CA ALA A 339 -15.33 -6.57 -12.25
C ALA A 339 -16.21 -6.24 -11.03
N GLY A 340 -15.61 -5.68 -9.96
CA GLY A 340 -16.29 -5.38 -8.72
C GLY A 340 -16.94 -6.62 -8.09
N VAL A 341 -18.08 -6.40 -7.44
CA VAL A 341 -18.95 -7.41 -6.83
C VAL A 341 -20.16 -7.74 -7.71
N TYR A 342 -20.09 -7.42 -9.01
CA TYR A 342 -21.23 -7.41 -9.92
C TYR A 342 -21.18 -8.56 -10.94
N GLN A 343 -22.35 -9.00 -11.38
CA GLN A 343 -22.51 -9.93 -12.49
C GLN A 343 -22.29 -9.19 -13.82
N ILE A 344 -21.07 -9.28 -14.35
CA ILE A 344 -20.70 -8.67 -15.64
C ILE A 344 -20.27 -9.77 -16.61
N PRO A 345 -21.09 -10.12 -17.61
CA PRO A 345 -20.80 -11.24 -18.52
C PRO A 345 -19.57 -11.05 -19.41
N ALA A 346 -19.28 -9.82 -19.85
CA ALA A 346 -18.16 -9.52 -20.75
C ALA A 346 -17.39 -8.28 -20.30
N ILE A 347 -16.06 -8.38 -20.22
CA ILE A 347 -15.17 -7.28 -19.85
C ILE A 347 -14.02 -7.19 -20.86
N ASP A 348 -13.68 -5.97 -21.24
CA ASP A 348 -12.53 -5.62 -22.08
C ASP A 348 -11.72 -4.50 -21.41
N GLY A 349 -10.46 -4.77 -21.10
CA GLY A 349 -9.61 -3.95 -20.25
C GLY A 349 -8.27 -3.62 -20.90
N THR A 350 -7.88 -2.35 -20.82
CA THR A 350 -6.57 -1.85 -21.26
C THR A 350 -5.91 -1.02 -20.17
N VAL A 351 -4.60 -1.23 -19.96
CA VAL A 351 -3.75 -0.35 -19.15
C VAL A 351 -2.55 0.07 -19.98
N CYS A 352 -2.38 1.37 -20.16
CA CYS A 352 -1.21 1.98 -20.81
C CYS A 352 -0.38 2.69 -19.74
N GLY A 353 0.89 2.33 -19.61
CA GLY A 353 1.82 3.06 -18.76
C GLY A 353 2.48 4.20 -19.56
N VAL A 354 2.33 5.43 -19.09
CA VAL A 354 2.80 6.66 -19.75
C VAL A 354 3.95 7.29 -18.97
N LEU A 355 5.06 7.55 -19.65
CA LEU A 355 6.23 8.22 -19.08
C LEU A 355 6.02 9.74 -19.09
N THR A 356 6.39 10.40 -17.99
CA THR A 356 6.39 11.87 -17.87
C THR A 356 7.61 12.37 -17.10
N HIS A 357 7.91 13.66 -17.19
CA HIS A 357 9.02 14.31 -16.46
C HIS A 357 8.68 14.60 -14.99
N THR A 358 8.19 13.59 -14.29
CA THR A 358 7.77 13.67 -12.89
C THR A 358 8.38 12.51 -12.09
N VAL A 359 8.33 12.62 -10.76
CA VAL A 359 8.81 11.55 -9.85
C VAL A 359 8.14 10.21 -10.22
N PRO A 360 8.81 9.06 -10.16
CA PRO A 360 8.14 7.79 -10.45
C PRO A 360 6.93 7.52 -9.55
N THR A 361 5.93 6.84 -10.10
CA THR A 361 4.78 6.35 -9.32
C THR A 361 4.96 4.91 -8.87
N ALA A 362 4.39 4.57 -7.72
CA ALA A 362 4.39 3.24 -7.13
C ALA A 362 3.13 3.01 -6.28
N ALA A 363 3.20 2.03 -5.38
CA ALA A 363 2.09 1.68 -4.51
C ALA A 363 1.90 2.72 -3.40
N TYR A 364 0.71 3.32 -3.38
CA TYR A 364 0.09 3.89 -2.18
C TYR A 364 -1.12 3.02 -1.83
N ARG A 365 -1.32 2.70 -0.56
CA ARG A 365 -2.42 1.90 0.02
C ARG A 365 -3.57 1.57 -0.94
N GLY A 366 -3.64 0.33 -1.43
CA GLY A 366 -4.63 -0.15 -2.39
C GLY A 366 -4.07 -0.40 -3.80
N ALA A 367 -3.15 0.45 -4.29
CA ALA A 367 -2.37 0.29 -5.53
C ALA A 367 -3.13 -0.28 -6.75
N GLY A 368 -4.13 0.46 -7.27
CA GLY A 368 -4.99 0.03 -8.38
C GLY A 368 -6.38 -0.41 -7.93
N ARG A 369 -6.55 -0.84 -6.67
CA ARG A 369 -7.87 -1.24 -6.12
C ARG A 369 -8.81 -0.05 -5.92
N PRO A 370 -8.38 1.06 -5.27
CA PRO A 370 -9.23 2.27 -5.19
C PRO A 370 -9.65 2.77 -6.57
N GLU A 371 -8.77 2.69 -7.57
CA GLU A 371 -9.03 3.15 -8.93
C GLU A 371 -10.02 2.23 -9.67
N ALA A 372 -9.91 0.90 -9.48
CA ALA A 372 -10.90 -0.07 -9.97
C ALA A 372 -12.27 0.16 -9.36
N THR A 373 -12.36 0.25 -8.04
CA THR A 373 -13.62 0.52 -7.33
C THR A 373 -14.19 1.88 -7.75
N TYR A 374 -13.38 2.93 -7.79
CA TYR A 374 -13.84 4.24 -8.23
C TYR A 374 -14.38 4.21 -9.66
N THR A 375 -13.73 3.48 -10.57
CA THR A 375 -14.17 3.39 -11.96
C THR A 375 -15.56 2.78 -12.10
N ILE A 376 -15.76 1.57 -11.56
CA ILE A 376 -17.05 0.89 -11.69
C ILE A 376 -18.15 1.60 -10.90
N GLU A 377 -17.85 2.10 -9.69
CA GLU A 377 -18.83 2.78 -8.86
C GLU A 377 -19.27 4.13 -9.44
N ARG A 378 -18.37 4.86 -10.11
CA ARG A 378 -18.73 6.09 -10.84
C ARG A 378 -19.62 5.78 -12.04
N LEU A 379 -19.27 4.77 -12.83
CA LEU A 379 -20.07 4.36 -13.99
C LEU A 379 -21.48 3.95 -13.57
N LEU A 380 -21.62 3.15 -12.51
CA LEU A 380 -22.92 2.73 -11.97
C LEU A 380 -23.72 3.92 -11.42
N ASP A 381 -23.07 4.85 -10.74
CA ASP A 381 -23.75 6.02 -10.17
C ASP A 381 -24.21 7.02 -11.25
N VAL A 382 -23.44 7.21 -12.33
CA VAL A 382 -23.90 7.97 -13.51
C VAL A 382 -25.02 7.22 -14.23
N ALA A 383 -24.88 5.92 -14.45
CA ALA A 383 -25.89 5.09 -15.11
C ALA A 383 -27.24 5.12 -14.37
N ALA A 384 -27.23 5.03 -13.03
CA ALA A 384 -28.44 5.10 -12.23
C ALA A 384 -29.21 6.40 -12.46
N ARG A 385 -28.50 7.54 -12.55
CA ARG A 385 -29.11 8.85 -12.85
C ARG A 385 -29.65 8.92 -14.28
N GLU A 386 -28.90 8.41 -15.26
CA GLU A 386 -29.33 8.38 -16.67
C GLU A 386 -30.56 7.50 -16.89
N LEU A 387 -30.63 6.36 -16.19
CA LEU A 387 -31.76 5.42 -16.22
C LEU A 387 -32.94 5.86 -15.34
N GLY A 388 -32.77 6.87 -14.49
CA GLY A 388 -33.80 7.33 -13.55
C GLY A 388 -34.16 6.31 -12.46
N VAL A 389 -33.19 5.48 -12.04
CA VAL A 389 -33.37 4.45 -11.01
C VAL A 389 -32.54 4.73 -9.76
N SER A 390 -32.89 4.07 -8.66
CA SER A 390 -32.12 4.18 -7.42
C SER A 390 -30.69 3.64 -7.63
N PRO A 391 -29.64 4.38 -7.23
CA PRO A 391 -28.26 3.88 -7.27
C PRO A 391 -28.03 2.68 -6.34
N TRP A 392 -28.88 2.50 -5.33
CA TRP A 392 -28.90 1.32 -4.47
C TRP A 392 -29.49 0.12 -5.20
N GLU A 393 -30.66 0.29 -5.81
CA GLU A 393 -31.35 -0.83 -6.45
C GLU A 393 -30.60 -1.33 -7.70
N LEU A 394 -30.04 -0.41 -8.50
CA LEU A 394 -29.22 -0.77 -9.66
C LEU A 394 -28.03 -1.65 -9.29
N ARG A 395 -27.38 -1.35 -8.16
CA ARG A 395 -26.29 -2.17 -7.63
C ARG A 395 -26.81 -3.51 -7.14
N ARG A 396 -27.82 -3.48 -6.26
CA ARG A 396 -28.40 -4.66 -5.59
C ARG A 396 -28.80 -5.74 -6.59
N GLN A 397 -29.53 -5.38 -7.65
CA GLN A 397 -29.99 -6.35 -8.66
C GLN A 397 -28.87 -6.95 -9.51
N ASN A 398 -27.69 -6.31 -9.54
CA ASN A 398 -26.53 -6.75 -10.31
C ASN A 398 -25.46 -7.40 -9.44
N LEU A 399 -25.65 -7.53 -8.12
CA LEU A 399 -24.69 -8.18 -7.24
C LEU A 399 -24.56 -9.67 -7.59
N ILE A 400 -23.34 -10.20 -7.42
CA ILE A 400 -23.12 -11.65 -7.47
C ILE A 400 -23.77 -12.27 -6.23
N PRO A 401 -24.72 -13.22 -6.38
CA PRO A 401 -25.39 -13.81 -5.24
C PRO A 401 -24.50 -14.86 -4.54
N PRO A 402 -24.68 -15.10 -3.23
CA PRO A 402 -23.82 -16.02 -2.48
C PRO A 402 -23.79 -17.44 -3.02
N GLU A 403 -24.92 -17.94 -3.55
CA GLU A 403 -25.06 -19.27 -4.14
C GLU A 403 -24.30 -19.45 -5.47
N ALA A 404 -23.79 -18.36 -6.07
CA ALA A 404 -22.95 -18.44 -7.27
C ALA A 404 -21.46 -18.67 -6.94
N MET A 405 -21.08 -18.69 -5.66
CA MET A 405 -19.70 -18.90 -5.24
C MET A 405 -19.31 -20.40 -5.30
N PRO A 406 -18.10 -20.75 -5.77
CA PRO A 406 -17.05 -19.85 -6.26
C PRO A 406 -17.39 -19.24 -7.64
N TYR A 407 -17.22 -17.92 -7.78
CA TYR A 407 -17.64 -17.16 -8.97
C TYR A 407 -16.44 -16.74 -9.82
N LYS A 408 -16.40 -17.15 -11.08
CA LYS A 408 -15.39 -16.70 -12.06
C LYS A 408 -15.84 -15.38 -12.70
N THR A 409 -15.13 -14.29 -12.41
CA THR A 409 -15.34 -13.02 -13.11
C THR A 409 -14.97 -13.15 -14.59
N ALA A 410 -15.58 -12.33 -15.45
CA ALA A 410 -15.33 -12.32 -16.89
C ALA A 410 -13.91 -11.86 -17.29
N LEU A 411 -13.07 -11.43 -16.34
CA LEU A 411 -11.73 -10.93 -16.64
C LEU A 411 -10.59 -11.76 -16.03
N THR A 412 -10.40 -11.68 -14.71
CA THR A 412 -9.18 -12.25 -14.06
C THR A 412 -9.52 -13.16 -12.89
N PHE A 413 -10.26 -12.67 -11.90
CA PHE A 413 -10.35 -13.31 -10.60
C PHE A 413 -11.46 -14.37 -10.52
N THR A 414 -11.27 -15.31 -9.60
CA THR A 414 -12.28 -16.26 -9.16
C THR A 414 -12.50 -16.00 -7.67
N TYR A 415 -13.67 -15.53 -7.30
CA TYR A 415 -14.03 -15.30 -5.90
C TYR A 415 -14.44 -16.62 -5.27
N ASP A 416 -13.84 -16.98 -4.14
CA ASP A 416 -14.12 -18.24 -3.46
C ASP A 416 -15.40 -18.17 -2.61
N CYS A 417 -15.65 -17.00 -2.02
CA CYS A 417 -16.78 -16.72 -1.14
C CYS A 417 -17.15 -15.23 -1.16
N GLY A 418 -18.37 -14.90 -0.76
CA GLY A 418 -18.84 -13.52 -0.58
C GLY A 418 -20.34 -13.46 -0.31
N GLU A 419 -20.77 -12.46 0.45
CA GLU A 419 -22.17 -12.19 0.76
C GLU A 419 -22.42 -10.68 0.64
N PHE A 420 -22.38 -10.19 -0.61
CA PHE A 420 -22.28 -8.77 -0.91
C PHE A 420 -23.57 -7.99 -0.60
N GLU A 421 -24.74 -8.61 -0.80
CA GLU A 421 -26.02 -7.95 -0.52
C GLU A 421 -26.21 -7.69 0.98
N GLY A 422 -25.82 -8.62 1.86
CA GLY A 422 -25.90 -8.36 3.30
C GLY A 422 -24.91 -7.31 3.80
N ASN A 423 -23.75 -7.13 3.14
CA ASN A 423 -22.88 -5.97 3.44
C ASN A 423 -23.60 -4.66 3.11
N MET A 424 -24.20 -4.61 1.92
CA MET A 424 -24.91 -3.45 1.42
C MET A 424 -26.13 -3.11 2.30
N LYS A 425 -26.90 -4.12 2.70
CA LYS A 425 -28.04 -3.97 3.61
C LYS A 425 -27.63 -3.42 4.97
N LEU A 426 -26.62 -4.03 5.60
CA LEU A 426 -26.16 -3.58 6.92
C LEU A 426 -25.59 -2.15 6.86
N ALA A 427 -24.87 -1.82 5.78
CA ALA A 427 -24.34 -0.46 5.59
C ALA A 427 -25.47 0.57 5.42
N ALA A 428 -26.54 0.24 4.70
CA ALA A 428 -27.71 1.09 4.55
C ALA A 428 -28.43 1.35 5.89
N GLU A 429 -28.62 0.29 6.69
CA GLU A 429 -29.20 0.38 8.03
C GLU A 429 -28.34 1.26 8.96
N MET A 430 -27.02 1.05 8.98
CA MET A 430 -26.10 1.83 9.82
C MET A 430 -25.99 3.30 9.43
N ALA A 431 -26.06 3.59 8.13
CA ALA A 431 -26.04 4.95 7.60
C ALA A 431 -27.39 5.68 7.81
N ASP A 432 -28.47 4.93 8.06
CA ASP A 432 -29.85 5.44 8.09
C ASP A 432 -30.21 6.09 6.74
N VAL A 433 -30.10 5.29 5.67
CA VAL A 433 -30.39 5.72 4.29
C VAL A 433 -31.85 6.19 4.14
N ASP A 434 -32.80 5.51 4.80
CA ASP A 434 -34.22 5.86 4.74
C ASP A 434 -34.49 7.29 5.27
N GLY A 435 -33.71 7.73 6.27
CA GLY A 435 -33.77 9.08 6.82
C GLY A 435 -33.07 10.16 5.99
N PHE A 436 -32.37 9.82 4.90
CA PHE A 436 -31.51 10.75 4.15
C PHE A 436 -32.29 11.94 3.57
N GLU A 437 -33.47 11.72 3.00
CA GLU A 437 -34.26 12.77 2.37
C GLU A 437 -34.67 13.88 3.34
N THR A 438 -35.00 13.50 4.58
CA THR A 438 -35.28 14.45 5.66
C THR A 438 -34.04 15.31 5.93
N ARG A 439 -32.87 14.68 6.07
CA ARG A 439 -31.60 15.41 6.30
C ARG A 439 -31.20 16.30 5.13
N ARG A 440 -31.53 15.89 3.89
CA ARG A 440 -31.30 16.69 2.69
C ARG A 440 -32.13 17.96 2.70
N GLN A 441 -33.41 17.88 3.08
CA GLN A 441 -34.29 19.03 3.25
C GLN A 441 -33.82 19.96 4.38
N GLU A 442 -33.37 19.38 5.51
CA GLU A 442 -32.79 20.15 6.61
C GLU A 442 -31.54 20.92 6.18
N ALA A 443 -30.62 20.29 5.43
CA ALA A 443 -29.44 20.96 4.88
C ALA A 443 -29.83 22.09 3.91
N ALA A 444 -30.81 21.84 3.04
CA ALA A 444 -31.32 22.85 2.11
C ALA A 444 -31.90 24.08 2.84
N SER A 445 -32.57 23.90 3.99
CA SER A 445 -33.05 25.02 4.81
C SER A 445 -31.93 25.87 5.43
N ARG A 446 -30.71 25.32 5.53
CA ARG A 446 -29.49 26.02 5.91
C ARG A 446 -28.69 26.56 4.72
N GLY A 447 -29.25 26.52 3.50
CA GLY A 447 -28.58 26.97 2.29
C GLY A 447 -27.48 26.03 1.78
N LYS A 448 -27.42 24.78 2.26
CA LYS A 448 -26.43 23.78 1.83
C LYS A 448 -27.02 22.75 0.87
N LEU A 449 -26.19 22.22 -0.02
CA LEU A 449 -26.49 21.00 -0.76
C LEU A 449 -26.09 19.80 0.10
N ARG A 450 -26.80 18.67 -0.02
CA ARG A 450 -26.42 17.43 0.66
C ARG A 450 -26.52 16.26 -0.31
N GLY A 451 -25.52 15.39 -0.31
CA GLY A 451 -25.46 14.22 -1.16
C GLY A 451 -25.15 12.94 -0.39
N LEU A 452 -25.63 11.81 -0.92
CA LEU A 452 -25.41 10.47 -0.39
C LEU A 452 -24.65 9.63 -1.44
N GLY A 453 -23.50 9.11 -1.04
CA GLY A 453 -22.69 8.23 -1.88
C GLY A 453 -22.62 6.83 -1.30
N VAL A 454 -22.74 5.82 -2.17
CA VAL A 454 -22.50 4.41 -1.86
C VAL A 454 -21.38 3.87 -2.73
N ALA A 455 -20.52 3.03 -2.16
CA ALA A 455 -19.50 2.29 -2.90
C ALA A 455 -19.41 0.85 -2.39
N ASN A 456 -19.56 -0.13 -3.28
CA ASN A 456 -19.23 -1.52 -2.98
C ASN A 456 -17.80 -1.81 -3.44
N CYS A 457 -16.92 -2.16 -2.50
CA CYS A 457 -15.52 -2.46 -2.78
C CYS A 457 -15.24 -3.96 -2.69
N ILE A 458 -14.28 -4.40 -3.48
CA ILE A 458 -13.66 -5.72 -3.36
C ILE A 458 -12.16 -5.57 -3.58
N GLU A 459 -11.41 -6.29 -2.78
CA GLU A 459 -9.96 -6.24 -2.75
C GLU A 459 -9.35 -7.57 -3.19
N VAL A 460 -8.04 -7.51 -3.46
CA VAL A 460 -7.20 -8.70 -3.60
C VAL A 460 -6.18 -8.66 -2.49
N ALA A 461 -6.30 -9.51 -1.48
CA ALA A 461 -5.37 -9.56 -0.36
C ALA A 461 -4.43 -10.77 -0.45
N GLY A 462 -3.25 -10.63 0.15
CA GLY A 462 -2.18 -11.64 0.12
C GLY A 462 -1.03 -11.33 -0.84
N GLY A 463 -1.05 -10.17 -1.51
CA GLY A 463 -0.01 -9.77 -2.47
C GLY A 463 -0.40 -10.05 -3.93
N PRO A 464 0.58 -10.09 -4.86
CA PRO A 464 0.29 -10.12 -6.30
C PRO A 464 -0.45 -11.41 -6.69
N PHE A 465 -1.60 -11.27 -7.35
CA PHE A 465 -2.45 -12.40 -7.76
C PHE A 465 -1.68 -13.51 -8.50
N LEU A 466 -0.77 -13.13 -9.41
CA LEU A 466 -0.03 -14.07 -10.24
C LEU A 466 1.15 -14.73 -9.51
N ARG A 467 1.61 -14.15 -8.39
CA ARG A 467 2.78 -14.63 -7.63
C ARG A 467 2.59 -14.35 -6.13
N PRO A 468 1.70 -15.09 -5.45
CA PRO A 468 1.54 -14.96 -4.01
C PRO A 468 2.88 -15.16 -3.30
N ALA A 469 3.26 -14.22 -2.44
CA ALA A 469 4.51 -14.30 -1.70
C ALA A 469 4.32 -15.19 -0.48
N LYS A 470 5.29 -16.08 -0.22
CA LYS A 470 5.33 -16.90 0.99
C LYS A 470 5.91 -16.14 2.18
N ASP A 471 5.55 -16.57 3.38
CA ASP A 471 6.12 -16.03 4.62
C ASP A 471 6.54 -17.16 5.57
N LEU A 472 7.48 -16.83 6.45
CA LEU A 472 8.10 -17.76 7.39
C LEU A 472 7.96 -17.24 8.82
N ALA A 473 7.66 -18.14 9.75
CA ALA A 473 7.72 -17.87 11.18
C ALA A 473 8.46 -19.00 11.91
N THR A 474 9.09 -18.67 13.03
CA THR A 474 9.61 -19.66 13.98
C THR A 474 9.06 -19.38 15.37
N LEU A 475 8.82 -20.45 16.11
CA LEU A 475 8.49 -20.41 17.53
C LEU A 475 9.54 -21.20 18.28
N HIS A 476 10.11 -20.57 19.30
CA HIS A 476 11.03 -21.19 20.23
C HIS A 476 10.41 -21.21 21.62
N LEU A 477 10.20 -22.42 22.16
CA LEU A 477 9.82 -22.64 23.54
C LEU A 477 11.09 -22.74 24.40
N ALA A 478 11.35 -21.71 25.18
CA ALA A 478 12.51 -21.61 26.05
C ALA A 478 12.36 -22.48 27.31
N PRO A 479 13.47 -22.85 27.99
CA PRO A 479 13.43 -23.67 29.21
C PRO A 479 12.63 -23.09 30.39
N ASP A 480 12.37 -21.78 30.41
CA ASP A 480 11.54 -21.10 31.41
C ASP A 480 10.03 -21.12 31.05
N GLY A 481 9.68 -21.69 29.88
CA GLY A 481 8.32 -21.74 29.35
C GLY A 481 7.94 -20.53 28.48
N THR A 482 8.82 -19.56 28.27
CA THR A 482 8.56 -18.41 27.38
C THR A 482 8.50 -18.86 25.92
N LEU A 483 7.55 -18.32 25.14
CA LEU A 483 7.48 -18.53 23.69
C LEU A 483 8.07 -17.32 22.96
N LEU A 484 9.19 -17.51 22.28
CA LEU A 484 9.78 -16.52 21.39
C LEU A 484 9.27 -16.73 19.96
N LEU A 485 8.48 -15.77 19.48
CA LEU A 485 7.98 -15.69 18.11
C LEU A 485 8.89 -14.80 17.26
N ARG A 486 9.41 -15.36 16.16
CA ARG A 486 10.04 -14.61 15.07
C ARG A 486 9.16 -14.62 13.84
N SER A 487 8.90 -13.45 13.26
CA SER A 487 8.03 -13.31 12.08
C SER A 487 8.78 -12.70 10.89
N GLY A 488 8.54 -13.27 9.70
CA GLY A 488 8.96 -12.68 8.42
C GLY A 488 8.05 -11.54 7.95
N SER A 489 6.81 -11.49 8.46
CA SER A 489 5.95 -10.31 8.40
C SER A 489 6.44 -9.26 9.41
N MET A 490 6.24 -7.98 9.07
CA MET A 490 6.70 -6.89 9.94
C MET A 490 5.68 -5.78 10.10
N SER A 491 5.75 -5.09 11.24
CA SER A 491 4.86 -3.95 11.51
C SER A 491 5.49 -2.64 11.08
N VAL A 492 4.67 -1.76 10.53
CA VAL A 492 4.93 -0.34 10.26
C VAL A 492 3.80 0.53 10.84
N GLY A 493 3.17 0.06 11.93
CA GLY A 493 2.10 0.76 12.66
C GLY A 493 0.75 0.03 12.78
N GLN A 494 0.56 -1.10 12.10
CA GLN A 494 -0.70 -1.86 12.05
C GLN A 494 -0.94 -2.81 13.24
N GLY A 495 0.00 -2.91 14.18
CA GLY A 495 -0.14 -3.69 15.43
C GLY A 495 0.08 -5.19 15.31
N LEU A 496 0.96 -5.63 14.40
CA LEU A 496 1.25 -7.06 14.20
C LEU A 496 1.92 -7.71 15.41
N GLU A 497 2.77 -6.98 16.14
CA GLU A 497 3.39 -7.49 17.37
C GLU A 497 2.32 -8.00 18.35
N THR A 498 1.25 -7.20 18.53
CA THR A 498 0.11 -7.55 19.35
C THR A 498 -0.72 -8.68 18.75
N ALA A 499 -1.15 -8.55 17.50
CA ALA A 499 -2.02 -9.53 16.85
C ALA A 499 -1.38 -10.93 16.79
N PHE A 500 -0.11 -11.01 16.41
CA PHE A 500 0.59 -12.29 16.32
C PHE A 500 0.90 -12.89 17.69
N SER A 501 1.24 -12.07 18.69
CA SER A 501 1.41 -12.55 20.06
C SER A 501 0.10 -13.08 20.64
N GLN A 502 -1.03 -12.43 20.35
CA GLN A 502 -2.37 -12.91 20.72
C GLN A 502 -2.66 -14.28 20.08
N LEU A 503 -2.40 -14.43 18.77
CA LEU A 503 -2.60 -15.70 18.08
C LEU A 503 -1.80 -16.84 18.73
N VAL A 504 -0.52 -16.61 19.08
CA VAL A 504 0.30 -17.61 19.77
C VAL A 504 -0.22 -17.88 21.17
N ALA A 505 -0.55 -16.84 21.94
CA ALA A 505 -1.07 -16.99 23.30
C ALA A 505 -2.37 -17.81 23.35
N ASP A 506 -3.33 -17.51 22.46
CA ASP A 506 -4.58 -18.24 22.34
C ASP A 506 -4.35 -19.71 21.93
N ARG A 507 -3.39 -19.99 21.03
CA ARG A 507 -3.07 -21.35 20.58
C ARG A 507 -2.45 -22.23 21.67
N PHE A 508 -1.69 -21.64 22.59
CA PHE A 508 -1.05 -22.37 23.69
C PHE A 508 -1.84 -22.30 25.01
N GLY A 509 -2.86 -21.44 25.09
CA GLY A 509 -3.64 -21.21 26.31
C GLY A 509 -2.81 -20.54 27.42
N ILE A 510 -1.89 -19.65 27.05
CA ILE A 510 -0.96 -18.98 27.99
C ILE A 510 -1.24 -17.48 28.11
N PRO A 511 -0.75 -16.81 29.17
CA PRO A 511 -0.78 -15.35 29.28
C PRO A 511 -0.09 -14.67 28.11
N PHE A 512 -0.66 -13.56 27.64
CA PHE A 512 -0.14 -12.78 26.53
C PHE A 512 1.33 -12.34 26.76
N GLU A 513 1.69 -12.01 27.99
CA GLU A 513 3.02 -11.55 28.40
C GLU A 513 4.10 -12.62 28.32
N GLN A 514 3.72 -13.91 28.24
CA GLN A 514 4.63 -15.04 28.09
C GLN A 514 5.11 -15.23 26.64
N VAL A 515 4.52 -14.52 25.68
CA VAL A 515 4.98 -14.48 24.29
C VAL A 515 5.94 -13.30 24.12
N ARG A 516 7.14 -13.52 23.58
CA ARG A 516 8.09 -12.51 23.13
C ARG A 516 8.08 -12.44 21.60
N PHE A 517 8.13 -11.23 21.04
CA PHE A 517 8.07 -11.02 19.60
C PHE A 517 9.39 -10.45 19.08
N GLN A 518 9.82 -10.94 17.91
CA GLN A 518 10.96 -10.42 17.15
C GLN A 518 10.58 -10.38 15.65
N GLY A 519 10.95 -9.29 14.98
CA GLY A 519 10.72 -9.10 13.55
C GLY A 519 11.59 -7.98 13.01
N GLY A 520 11.54 -7.75 11.70
CA GLY A 520 12.24 -6.62 11.08
C GLY A 520 13.74 -6.80 10.83
N ASP A 521 14.36 -7.90 11.29
CA ASP A 521 15.78 -8.19 11.09
C ASP A 521 15.99 -9.42 10.20
N THR A 522 16.70 -9.23 9.08
CA THR A 522 16.96 -10.30 8.12
C THR A 522 17.92 -11.38 8.61
N ALA A 523 18.58 -11.20 9.76
CA ALA A 523 19.40 -12.23 10.39
C ALA A 523 18.58 -13.27 11.17
N LEU A 524 17.32 -12.95 11.51
CA LEU A 524 16.48 -13.84 12.31
C LEU A 524 15.89 -15.02 11.51
N LEU A 525 15.67 -14.81 10.21
CA LEU A 525 14.97 -15.74 9.31
C LEU A 525 15.59 -15.70 7.91
N SER A 526 15.62 -16.85 7.23
CA SER A 526 16.18 -16.98 5.87
C SER A 526 15.49 -16.08 4.84
N HIS A 527 14.17 -15.93 4.98
CA HIS A 527 13.33 -15.06 4.19
C HIS A 527 12.12 -14.59 5.01
N GLY A 528 11.42 -13.60 4.48
CA GLY A 528 10.20 -13.05 5.05
C GLY A 528 9.50 -12.20 4.01
N LYS A 529 8.16 -12.17 4.05
CA LYS A 529 7.37 -11.39 3.10
C LYS A 529 7.48 -9.88 3.36
N GLY A 530 7.63 -9.49 4.64
CA GLY A 530 7.41 -8.13 5.09
C GLY A 530 5.93 -7.74 5.05
N ASN A 531 5.66 -6.44 5.07
CA ASN A 531 4.31 -5.89 4.97
C ASN A 531 3.92 -5.52 3.53
N GLY A 532 2.62 -5.56 3.22
CA GLY A 532 2.07 -5.14 1.92
C GLY A 532 0.96 -6.05 1.39
N GLY A 533 0.10 -5.48 0.54
CA GLY A 533 -1.02 -6.17 -0.12
C GLY A 533 -2.02 -6.80 0.85
N SER A 534 -2.28 -6.14 1.98
CA SER A 534 -3.13 -6.63 3.07
C SER A 534 -2.81 -8.07 3.55
N GLY A 535 -1.56 -8.52 3.42
CA GLY A 535 -1.22 -9.94 3.56
C GLY A 535 -0.73 -10.41 4.94
N ALA A 536 -0.68 -9.53 5.96
CA ALA A 536 0.00 -9.84 7.22
C ALA A 536 -0.68 -10.97 8.00
N LEU A 537 -1.98 -10.89 8.29
CA LEU A 537 -2.68 -11.94 9.02
C LEU A 537 -2.89 -13.19 8.15
N CYS A 538 -3.28 -13.03 6.88
CA CYS A 538 -3.56 -14.18 6.03
C CYS A 538 -2.30 -14.97 5.65
N ILE A 539 -1.12 -14.36 5.56
CA ILE A 539 0.12 -15.07 5.20
C ILE A 539 1.01 -15.28 6.41
N GLY A 540 1.39 -14.19 7.09
CA GLY A 540 2.22 -14.26 8.29
C GLY A 540 1.51 -14.97 9.44
N GLY A 541 0.23 -14.67 9.69
CA GLY A 541 -0.56 -15.38 10.69
C GLY A 541 -0.75 -16.87 10.37
N ALA A 542 -0.92 -17.22 9.10
CA ALA A 542 -0.98 -18.63 8.68
C ALA A 542 0.36 -19.35 8.90
N ALA A 543 1.48 -18.73 8.56
CA ALA A 543 2.82 -19.26 8.83
C ALA A 543 3.05 -19.49 10.34
N ILE A 544 2.61 -18.54 11.19
CA ILE A 544 2.65 -18.66 12.65
C ILE A 544 1.76 -19.81 13.13
N SER A 545 0.56 -19.96 12.56
CA SER A 545 -0.34 -21.04 12.91
C SER A 545 0.27 -22.40 12.65
N LEU A 546 0.96 -22.56 11.51
CA LEU A 546 1.69 -23.78 11.14
C LEU A 546 2.88 -24.03 12.07
N ALA A 547 3.64 -22.99 12.41
CA ALA A 547 4.73 -23.10 13.38
C ALA A 547 4.22 -23.54 14.76
N ALA A 548 3.06 -23.02 15.19
CA ALA A 548 2.41 -23.41 16.43
C ALA A 548 1.90 -24.86 16.39
N ASP A 549 1.31 -25.30 15.28
CA ASP A 549 0.90 -26.71 15.12
C ASP A 549 2.11 -27.65 15.24
N ALA A 550 3.21 -27.33 14.55
CA ALA A 550 4.45 -28.12 14.61
C ALA A 550 5.03 -28.17 16.04
N LEU A 551 5.12 -27.01 16.72
CA LEU A 551 5.66 -26.93 18.07
C LEU A 551 4.79 -27.67 19.09
N ILE A 552 3.46 -27.54 18.99
CA ILE A 552 2.53 -28.25 19.88
C ILE A 552 2.68 -29.76 19.71
N GLU A 553 2.79 -30.26 18.48
CA GLU A 553 2.96 -31.69 18.23
C GLU A 553 4.31 -32.23 18.69
N ALA A 554 5.39 -31.47 18.51
CA ALA A 554 6.71 -31.83 19.05
C ALA A 554 6.71 -31.85 20.58
N ALA A 555 6.14 -30.81 21.21
CA ALA A 555 6.02 -30.70 22.66
C ALA A 555 5.09 -31.77 23.26
N ARG A 556 4.02 -32.17 22.56
CA ARG A 556 3.10 -33.25 22.99
C ARG A 556 3.83 -34.58 23.10
N LYS A 557 4.72 -34.91 22.17
CA LYS A 557 5.51 -36.15 22.19
C LYS A 557 6.42 -36.19 23.42
N LEU A 558 7.15 -35.11 23.68
CA LEU A 558 7.99 -35.00 24.88
C LEU A 558 7.18 -35.00 26.17
N ALA A 559 6.04 -34.31 26.19
CA ALA A 559 5.13 -34.33 27.33
C ALA A 559 4.63 -35.75 27.64
N ALA A 560 4.32 -36.54 26.61
CA ALA A 560 3.89 -37.93 26.75
C ALA A 560 4.99 -38.82 27.35
N GLU A 561 6.25 -38.60 26.95
CA GLU A 561 7.40 -39.28 27.55
C GLU A 561 7.55 -38.92 29.04
N VAL A 562 7.49 -37.62 29.39
CA VAL A 562 7.58 -37.16 30.78
C VAL A 562 6.40 -37.66 31.63
N LEU A 563 5.21 -37.77 31.03
CA LEU A 563 4.00 -38.26 31.70
C LEU A 563 3.88 -39.79 31.72
N GLU A 564 4.77 -40.52 31.03
CA GLU A 564 4.68 -41.96 30.79
C GLU A 564 3.28 -42.36 30.27
N ALA A 565 2.80 -41.64 29.25
CA ALA A 565 1.48 -41.81 28.65
C ALA A 565 1.56 -41.98 27.12
N ALA A 566 0.48 -42.42 26.47
CA ALA A 566 0.40 -42.42 25.02
C ALA A 566 0.20 -40.98 24.50
N VAL A 567 0.88 -40.62 23.39
CA VAL A 567 0.79 -39.26 22.79
C VAL A 567 -0.66 -38.86 22.48
N VAL A 568 -1.48 -39.82 22.05
CA VAL A 568 -2.91 -39.61 21.72
C VAL A 568 -3.77 -39.25 22.94
N ASP A 569 -3.32 -39.62 24.14
CA ASP A 569 -4.03 -39.32 25.39
C ASP A 569 -3.59 -37.98 26.00
N VAL A 570 -2.57 -37.31 25.44
CA VAL A 570 -2.06 -36.04 25.95
C VAL A 570 -2.69 -34.89 25.20
N GLU A 571 -3.34 -33.96 25.91
CA GLU A 571 -3.95 -32.74 25.37
C GLU A 571 -3.23 -31.48 25.89
N LEU A 572 -3.18 -30.41 25.09
CA LEU A 572 -2.73 -29.09 25.53
C LEU A 572 -3.96 -28.28 25.99
N SER A 573 -3.95 -27.86 27.24
CA SER A 573 -4.98 -26.99 27.81
C SER A 573 -4.37 -26.06 28.84
N GLU A 574 -4.75 -24.79 28.83
CA GLU A 574 -4.31 -23.78 29.81
C GLU A 574 -2.78 -23.72 30.01
N GLY A 575 -2.02 -23.81 28.91
CA GLY A 575 -0.55 -23.77 28.96
C GLY A 575 0.11 -25.02 29.55
N ARG A 576 -0.62 -26.15 29.61
CA ARG A 576 -0.11 -27.41 30.17
C ARG A 576 -0.51 -28.59 29.31
N PHE A 577 0.39 -29.56 29.19
CA PHE A 577 0.07 -30.84 28.58
C PHE A 577 -0.46 -31.78 29.67
N ARG A 578 -1.65 -32.37 29.47
CA ARG A 578 -2.36 -33.20 30.46
C ARG A 578 -2.81 -34.50 29.84
N ILE A 579 -2.83 -35.59 30.62
CA ILE A 579 -3.46 -36.84 30.19
C ILE A 579 -4.98 -36.68 30.30
N ALA A 580 -5.69 -36.87 29.18
CA ALA A 580 -7.13 -36.75 29.08
C ALA A 580 -7.87 -37.57 30.16
N GLY A 581 -8.83 -36.94 30.83
CA GLY A 581 -9.60 -37.58 31.91
C GLY A 581 -8.87 -37.71 33.26
N THR A 582 -7.67 -37.15 33.42
CA THR A 582 -6.91 -37.18 34.68
C THR A 582 -6.46 -35.77 35.13
N ASP A 583 -5.79 -35.69 36.27
CA ASP A 583 -5.11 -34.50 36.80
C ASP A 583 -3.60 -34.45 36.46
N ARG A 584 -3.03 -35.55 35.95
CA ARG A 584 -1.60 -35.66 35.62
C ARG A 584 -1.24 -34.77 34.44
N SER A 585 -0.30 -33.86 34.66
CA SER A 585 0.02 -32.79 33.71
C SER A 585 1.43 -32.23 33.92
N VAL A 586 2.02 -31.72 32.84
CA VAL A 586 3.32 -31.04 32.80
C VAL A 586 3.18 -29.66 32.17
N SER A 587 3.91 -28.69 32.69
CA SER A 587 3.99 -27.33 32.16
C SER A 587 4.84 -27.26 30.88
N LEU A 588 4.67 -26.19 30.10
CA LEU A 588 5.56 -25.93 28.95
C LEU A 588 7.04 -25.88 29.35
N ALA A 589 7.38 -25.32 30.51
CA ALA A 589 8.76 -25.25 31.00
C ALA A 589 9.35 -26.62 31.36
N GLU A 590 8.53 -27.55 31.87
CA GLU A 590 8.96 -28.94 32.11
C GLU A 590 9.21 -29.66 30.79
N VAL A 591 8.34 -29.48 29.80
CA VAL A 591 8.52 -30.05 28.46
C VAL A 591 9.76 -29.48 27.77
N ALA A 592 9.97 -28.17 27.85
CA ALA A 592 11.13 -27.49 27.26
C ALA A 592 12.45 -27.98 27.86
N ARG A 593 12.50 -28.20 29.17
CA ARG A 593 13.68 -28.75 29.86
C ARG A 593 13.93 -30.24 29.58
N ALA A 594 12.90 -30.97 29.17
CA ALA A 594 13.02 -32.36 28.75
C ALA A 594 13.50 -32.50 27.30
N ALA A 595 13.51 -31.42 26.52
CA ALA A 595 13.99 -31.45 25.14
C ALA A 595 15.50 -31.77 25.08
N PRO A 596 15.95 -32.58 24.11
CA PRO A 596 17.38 -32.87 23.94
C PRO A 596 18.14 -31.60 23.59
N VAL A 597 19.28 -31.37 24.24
CA VAL A 597 20.14 -30.21 24.01
C VAL A 597 21.41 -30.67 23.30
N MET A 598 21.61 -30.23 22.04
CA MET A 598 22.85 -30.51 21.32
C MET A 598 23.97 -29.54 21.76
N PRO A 599 25.26 -29.93 21.66
CA PRO A 599 26.36 -29.04 21.97
C PRO A 599 26.30 -27.74 21.15
N GLY A 600 26.17 -26.60 21.83
CA GLY A 600 26.09 -25.28 21.20
C GLY A 600 24.68 -24.71 21.03
N GLU A 601 23.63 -25.41 21.48
CA GLU A 601 22.23 -24.93 21.45
C GLU A 601 21.78 -24.36 22.81
N GLU A 602 20.87 -23.38 22.80
CA GLU A 602 20.34 -22.72 24.01
C GLU A 602 19.34 -23.60 24.82
N GLY A 603 19.08 -24.83 24.37
CA GLY A 603 18.07 -25.73 24.94
C GLY A 603 16.63 -25.30 24.63
N GLY A 604 15.64 -26.16 24.92
CA GLY A 604 14.23 -25.91 24.56
C GLY A 604 13.83 -26.52 23.22
N LEU A 605 12.74 -26.05 22.63
CA LEU A 605 12.16 -26.57 21.38
C LEU A 605 11.96 -25.46 20.37
N THR A 606 12.44 -25.65 19.14
CA THR A 606 12.23 -24.68 18.05
C THR A 606 11.55 -25.39 16.89
N GLU A 607 10.45 -24.82 16.42
CA GLU A 607 9.79 -25.26 15.19
C GLU A 607 9.50 -24.08 14.26
N SER A 608 9.29 -24.39 12.99
CA SER A 608 9.06 -23.40 11.95
C SER A 608 7.77 -23.68 11.18
N GLY A 609 7.19 -22.63 10.61
CA GLY A 609 6.04 -22.71 9.72
C GLY A 609 6.25 -21.80 8.53
N GLU A 610 6.16 -22.36 7.33
CA GLU A 610 6.17 -21.61 6.07
C GLU A 610 4.78 -21.74 5.45
N PHE A 611 4.17 -20.61 5.09
CA PHE A 611 2.92 -20.61 4.35
C PHE A 611 3.10 -19.97 2.98
N ALA A 612 2.81 -20.76 1.94
CA ALA A 612 2.70 -20.31 0.57
C ALA A 612 1.21 -20.37 0.16
N PRO A 613 0.53 -19.21 -0.02
CA PRO A 613 -0.86 -19.20 -0.43
C PRO A 613 -1.05 -19.85 -1.80
N THR A 614 -2.01 -20.75 -1.94
CA THR A 614 -2.40 -21.33 -3.24
C THR A 614 -3.32 -20.40 -4.03
N ALA A 615 -3.97 -19.45 -3.35
CA ALA A 615 -4.79 -18.40 -3.94
C ALA A 615 -4.70 -17.13 -3.07
N VAL A 616 -5.06 -15.99 -3.66
CA VAL A 616 -5.34 -14.74 -2.93
C VAL A 616 -6.70 -14.81 -2.25
N THR A 617 -6.97 -13.88 -1.33
CA THR A 617 -8.29 -13.72 -0.70
C THR A 617 -8.96 -12.42 -1.16
N PHE A 618 -10.28 -12.36 -1.05
CA PHE A 618 -11.09 -11.23 -1.54
C PHE A 618 -11.91 -10.58 -0.40
N PRO A 619 -11.28 -9.74 0.44
CA PRO A 619 -12.02 -8.89 1.36
C PRO A 619 -12.86 -7.91 0.56
N ASN A 620 -14.01 -7.52 1.09
CA ASN A 620 -14.99 -6.71 0.39
C ASN A 620 -15.84 -5.94 1.40
N GLY A 621 -16.49 -4.87 0.96
CA GLY A 621 -17.25 -4.02 1.86
C GLY A 621 -18.20 -3.08 1.15
N THR A 622 -19.02 -2.40 1.94
CA THR A 622 -19.90 -1.32 1.49
C THR A 622 -19.66 -0.08 2.34
N HIS A 623 -19.33 1.01 1.67
CA HIS A 623 -19.08 2.32 2.27
C HIS A 623 -20.18 3.28 1.89
N VAL A 624 -20.66 4.06 2.87
CA VAL A 624 -21.68 5.09 2.69
C VAL A 624 -21.17 6.40 3.25
N CYS A 625 -21.19 7.44 2.42
CA CYS A 625 -20.71 8.77 2.75
C CYS A 625 -21.83 9.79 2.55
N GLU A 626 -21.98 10.73 3.47
CA GLU A 626 -22.81 11.91 3.27
C GLU A 626 -21.93 13.16 3.33
N VAL A 627 -22.15 14.05 2.36
CA VAL A 627 -21.47 15.34 2.30
C VAL A 627 -22.48 16.48 2.33
N GLU A 628 -22.11 17.59 2.95
CA GLU A 628 -22.77 18.87 2.78
C GLU A 628 -21.85 19.85 2.03
N ILE A 629 -22.40 20.60 1.07
CA ILE A 629 -21.67 21.62 0.32
C ILE A 629 -22.30 22.98 0.61
N ASP A 630 -21.47 23.91 1.07
CA ASP A 630 -21.83 25.32 1.18
C ASP A 630 -21.93 25.95 -0.22
N ARG A 631 -23.11 26.49 -0.55
CA ARG A 631 -23.41 26.98 -1.91
C ARG A 631 -22.64 28.25 -2.27
N ASP A 632 -22.27 29.04 -1.28
CA ASP A 632 -21.63 30.34 -1.50
C ASP A 632 -20.12 30.19 -1.67
N THR A 633 -19.52 29.19 -1.02
CA THR A 633 -18.06 29.00 -0.96
C THR A 633 -17.56 27.76 -1.69
N GLY A 634 -18.44 26.80 -2.01
CA GLY A 634 -18.06 25.49 -2.53
C GLY A 634 -17.39 24.56 -1.51
N PHE A 635 -17.30 24.98 -0.23
CA PHE A 635 -16.70 24.15 0.81
C PHE A 635 -17.54 22.88 1.05
N ALA A 636 -16.91 21.72 0.94
CA ALA A 636 -17.52 20.42 1.15
C ALA A 636 -17.09 19.81 2.48
N GLU A 637 -18.05 19.37 3.28
CA GLU A 637 -17.86 18.76 4.60
C GLU A 637 -18.43 17.34 4.58
N VAL A 638 -17.64 16.35 5.03
CA VAL A 638 -18.15 14.99 5.25
C VAL A 638 -18.84 14.95 6.60
N VAL A 639 -20.18 14.85 6.59
CA VAL A 639 -20.99 14.99 7.81
C VAL A 639 -21.34 13.65 8.44
N ARG A 640 -21.36 12.55 7.67
CA ARG A 640 -21.62 11.19 8.17
C ARG A 640 -20.87 10.17 7.32
N TYR A 641 -20.42 9.10 7.96
CA TYR A 641 -19.74 8.02 7.28
C TYR A 641 -20.00 6.68 7.97
N ALA A 642 -20.37 5.66 7.18
CA ALA A 642 -20.54 4.29 7.64
C ALA A 642 -19.81 3.32 6.72
N ALA A 643 -19.23 2.26 7.28
CA ALA A 643 -18.63 1.19 6.50
C ALA A 643 -18.87 -0.18 7.14
N VAL A 644 -19.17 -1.15 6.29
CA VAL A 644 -19.26 -2.57 6.64
C VAL A 644 -18.19 -3.31 5.85
N GLU A 645 -17.32 -4.01 6.55
CA GLU A 645 -16.20 -4.76 5.95
C GLU A 645 -16.36 -6.26 6.20
N GLU A 646 -16.27 -7.07 5.16
CA GLU A 646 -16.24 -8.52 5.21
C GLU A 646 -14.81 -9.01 5.08
N LEU A 647 -14.27 -9.55 6.18
CA LEU A 647 -12.83 -9.78 6.36
C LEU A 647 -12.48 -11.24 6.68
N GLY A 648 -13.40 -12.17 6.40
CA GLY A 648 -13.34 -13.52 6.96
C GLY A 648 -13.36 -13.46 8.48
N ARG A 649 -12.56 -14.30 9.14
CA ARG A 649 -12.42 -14.27 10.61
C ARG A 649 -11.62 -13.07 11.09
N VAL A 650 -12.15 -12.36 12.09
CA VAL A 650 -11.48 -11.21 12.72
C VAL A 650 -10.74 -11.65 14.00
N LEU A 651 -9.43 -11.42 14.04
CA LEU A 651 -8.61 -11.73 15.23
C LEU A 651 -8.71 -10.65 16.32
N ASN A 652 -8.60 -9.38 15.92
CA ASN A 652 -8.59 -8.26 16.84
C ASN A 652 -9.44 -7.10 16.27
N PRO A 653 -10.70 -6.95 16.73
CA PRO A 653 -11.61 -5.92 16.23
C PRO A 653 -11.10 -4.48 16.43
N LEU A 654 -10.37 -4.21 17.52
CA LEU A 654 -9.79 -2.89 17.79
C LEU A 654 -8.77 -2.49 16.73
N LEU A 655 -7.86 -3.40 16.37
CA LEU A 655 -6.87 -3.15 15.32
C LEU A 655 -7.53 -2.99 13.93
N VAL A 656 -8.54 -3.81 13.64
CA VAL A 656 -9.35 -3.71 12.41
C VAL A 656 -10.00 -2.33 12.28
N ALA A 657 -10.69 -1.86 13.33
CA ALA A 657 -11.32 -0.55 13.33
C ALA A 657 -10.30 0.58 13.08
N GLY A 658 -9.13 0.51 13.72
CA GLY A 658 -8.06 1.47 13.49
C GLY A 658 -7.52 1.48 12.06
N GLN A 659 -7.41 0.31 11.41
CA GLN A 659 -7.02 0.23 10.00
C GLN A 659 -8.08 0.85 9.09
N ILE A 660 -9.36 0.56 9.32
CA ILE A 660 -10.46 1.13 8.54
C ILE A 660 -10.51 2.65 8.70
N HIS A 661 -10.44 3.18 9.94
CA HIS A 661 -10.38 4.62 10.19
C HIS A 661 -9.27 5.30 9.39
N GLY A 662 -8.03 4.82 9.52
CA GLY A 662 -6.91 5.42 8.80
C GLY A 662 -7.07 5.32 7.27
N GLY A 663 -7.68 4.25 6.78
CA GLY A 663 -7.92 4.06 5.34
C GLY A 663 -8.98 5.02 4.80
N VAL A 664 -10.08 5.18 5.54
CA VAL A 664 -11.17 6.10 5.22
C VAL A 664 -10.67 7.53 5.16
N VAL A 665 -9.89 7.97 6.16
CA VAL A 665 -9.31 9.32 6.19
C VAL A 665 -8.44 9.58 4.96
N GLN A 666 -7.62 8.62 4.55
CA GLN A 666 -6.79 8.76 3.33
C GLN A 666 -7.63 8.82 2.05
N GLY A 667 -8.71 8.04 1.95
CA GLY A 667 -9.60 8.09 0.78
C GLY A 667 -10.41 9.39 0.69
N ILE A 668 -10.92 9.88 1.83
CA ILE A 668 -11.61 11.17 1.93
C ILE A 668 -10.64 12.32 1.63
N GLY A 669 -9.43 12.27 2.17
CA GLY A 669 -8.37 13.24 1.93
C GLY A 669 -8.12 13.47 0.44
N GLN A 670 -7.96 12.39 -0.30
CA GLN A 670 -7.83 12.43 -1.75
C GLN A 670 -9.07 12.94 -2.46
N ALA A 671 -10.27 12.55 -2.03
CA ALA A 671 -11.51 13.04 -2.64
C ALA A 671 -11.68 14.56 -2.46
N LEU A 672 -11.29 15.11 -1.31
CA LEU A 672 -11.53 16.52 -0.98
C LEU A 672 -10.40 17.47 -1.39
N GLY A 673 -9.12 17.08 -1.27
CA GLY A 673 -8.05 18.06 -1.43
C GLY A 673 -6.65 17.56 -1.77
N GLU A 674 -6.28 16.30 -1.49
CA GLU A 674 -4.92 15.85 -1.82
C GLU A 674 -4.67 15.85 -3.33
N LEU A 675 -3.66 16.60 -3.75
CA LEU A 675 -3.26 16.74 -5.14
C LEU A 675 -1.79 17.17 -5.23
N ILE A 676 -1.04 16.47 -6.07
CA ILE A 676 0.27 16.93 -6.53
C ILE A 676 0.10 17.73 -7.81
N VAL A 677 0.55 18.99 -7.78
CA VAL A 677 0.48 19.90 -8.94
C VAL A 677 1.88 20.18 -9.45
N HIS A 678 2.05 20.09 -10.76
CA HIS A 678 3.26 20.54 -11.45
C HIS A 678 2.95 21.74 -12.33
N ASP A 679 3.88 22.68 -12.40
CA ASP A 679 3.86 23.74 -13.40
C ASP A 679 4.04 23.12 -14.80
N PRO A 680 3.13 23.40 -15.77
CA PRO A 680 3.18 22.75 -17.08
C PRO A 680 4.45 23.05 -17.90
N ASP A 681 5.02 24.25 -17.75
CA ASP A 681 6.12 24.71 -18.59
C ASP A 681 7.49 24.25 -18.05
N SER A 682 7.69 24.39 -16.74
CA SER A 682 8.97 24.09 -16.08
C SER A 682 9.03 22.69 -15.43
N GLY A 683 7.88 22.07 -15.18
CA GLY A 683 7.75 20.83 -14.42
C GLY A 683 8.02 20.99 -12.92
N GLN A 684 8.13 22.22 -12.40
CA GLN A 684 8.27 22.45 -10.95
C GLN A 684 7.05 21.94 -10.19
N MET A 685 7.29 21.30 -9.04
CA MET A 685 6.20 20.87 -8.17
C MET A 685 5.71 22.02 -7.30
N LEU A 686 4.47 22.46 -7.52
CA LEU A 686 3.87 23.60 -6.83
C LEU A 686 3.34 23.24 -5.44
N THR A 687 3.15 21.94 -5.16
CA THR A 687 2.60 21.43 -3.89
C THR A 687 3.62 20.62 -3.09
N ALA A 688 4.88 21.05 -3.07
CA ALA A 688 6.00 20.32 -2.45
C ALA A 688 6.16 20.57 -0.93
N SER A 689 5.08 20.95 -0.24
CA SER A 689 5.06 21.25 1.20
C SER A 689 3.68 21.02 1.81
N PHE A 690 3.59 20.92 3.14
CA PHE A 690 2.29 20.90 3.85
C PHE A 690 1.59 22.26 3.92
N MET A 691 2.20 23.33 3.40
CA MET A 691 1.50 24.60 3.21
C MET A 691 0.51 24.52 2.04
N ASP A 692 0.88 23.77 1.00
CA ASP A 692 0.15 23.71 -0.26
C ASP A 692 -0.54 22.35 -0.47
N TYR A 693 0.10 21.26 -0.05
CA TYR A 693 -0.49 19.91 -0.10
C TYR A 693 -1.47 19.73 1.07
N HIS A 694 -2.74 19.48 0.73
CA HIS A 694 -3.80 19.30 1.70
C HIS A 694 -3.69 17.98 2.47
N MET A 695 -3.04 17.99 3.63
CA MET A 695 -3.06 16.83 4.53
C MET A 695 -4.39 16.76 5.31
N PRO A 696 -5.08 15.61 5.36
CA PRO A 696 -6.33 15.44 6.10
C PRO A 696 -6.18 15.77 7.59
N ARG A 697 -7.14 16.52 8.13
CA ARG A 697 -7.16 16.99 9.53
C ARG A 697 -8.31 16.37 10.30
N ALA A 698 -8.16 16.30 11.62
CA ALA A 698 -9.19 15.76 12.51
C ALA A 698 -10.53 16.51 12.40
N THR A 699 -10.51 17.82 12.13
CA THR A 699 -11.72 18.65 11.97
C THR A 699 -12.48 18.40 10.66
N GLU A 700 -11.89 17.64 9.73
CA GLU A 700 -12.47 17.35 8.41
C GLU A 700 -13.15 15.97 8.37
N GLN A 701 -13.13 15.24 9.49
CA GLN A 701 -13.61 13.86 9.58
C GLN A 701 -14.82 13.76 10.51
N PRO A 702 -15.87 13.02 10.12
CA PRO A 702 -16.96 12.70 11.03
C PRO A 702 -16.57 11.56 11.98
N ASP A 703 -17.43 11.28 12.96
CA ASP A 703 -17.39 9.98 13.63
C ASP A 703 -17.72 8.86 12.63
N PHE A 704 -16.89 7.81 12.64
CA PHE A 704 -17.07 6.65 11.77
C PHE A 704 -17.96 5.58 12.42
N ARG A 705 -18.99 5.14 11.71
CA ARG A 705 -19.80 3.96 12.09
C ARG A 705 -19.27 2.73 11.37
N LEU A 706 -18.57 1.87 12.09
CA LEU A 706 -17.93 0.68 11.51
C LEU A 706 -18.56 -0.61 12.01
N ALA A 707 -18.72 -1.57 11.12
CA ALA A 707 -19.06 -2.95 11.46
C ALA A 707 -18.27 -3.93 10.58
N THR A 708 -18.14 -5.16 11.06
CA THR A 708 -17.55 -6.25 10.30
C THR A 708 -18.56 -7.36 10.08
N ARG A 709 -18.46 -8.04 8.95
CA ARG A 709 -19.14 -9.32 8.69
C ARG A 709 -18.10 -10.41 8.48
N GLU A 710 -18.40 -11.63 8.91
CA GLU A 710 -17.47 -12.76 8.76
C GLU A 710 -18.01 -13.76 7.75
N VAL A 711 -17.37 -13.83 6.58
CA VAL A 711 -17.55 -14.94 5.61
C VAL A 711 -16.19 -15.63 5.44
N PRO A 712 -15.90 -16.66 6.26
CA PRO A 712 -14.59 -17.29 6.26
C PRO A 712 -14.21 -17.88 4.90
N THR A 713 -13.00 -17.57 4.44
CA THR A 713 -12.45 -18.07 3.18
C THR A 713 -11.85 -19.47 3.34
N ALA A 714 -12.05 -20.34 2.35
CA ALA A 714 -11.39 -21.64 2.31
C ALA A 714 -9.94 -21.56 1.79
N ALA A 715 -9.57 -20.46 1.14
CA ALA A 715 -8.21 -20.23 0.62
C ALA A 715 -7.19 -19.93 1.73
N ASN A 716 -7.64 -19.73 2.97
CA ASN A 716 -6.79 -19.43 4.11
C ASN A 716 -7.04 -20.40 5.27
N PRO A 717 -6.00 -20.98 5.89
CA PRO A 717 -6.17 -21.91 7.02
C PRO A 717 -6.81 -21.27 8.26
N LEU A 718 -6.67 -19.95 8.42
CA LEU A 718 -7.30 -19.20 9.50
C LEU A 718 -8.72 -18.74 9.15
N GLY A 719 -9.21 -18.98 7.93
CA GLY A 719 -10.45 -18.38 7.43
C GLY A 719 -10.42 -16.85 7.37
N ALA A 720 -9.25 -16.23 7.50
CA ALA A 720 -9.07 -14.78 7.57
C ALA A 720 -8.74 -14.18 6.20
N LYS A 721 -9.21 -12.96 5.95
CA LYS A 721 -8.85 -12.12 4.80
C LYS A 721 -8.02 -10.91 5.27
N GLY A 722 -7.54 -10.12 4.33
CA GLY A 722 -6.78 -8.89 4.62
C GLY A 722 -7.68 -7.69 4.91
N VAL A 723 -7.18 -6.69 5.65
CA VAL A 723 -7.94 -5.45 5.98
C VAL A 723 -7.14 -4.16 5.76
N GLY A 724 -5.82 -4.27 5.58
CA GLY A 724 -4.92 -3.12 5.66
C GLY A 724 -5.23 -2.00 4.67
N GLU A 725 -5.90 -2.29 3.56
CA GLU A 725 -6.19 -1.34 2.47
C GLU A 725 -7.70 -1.01 2.35
N ALA A 726 -8.57 -1.74 3.06
CA ALA A 726 -10.03 -1.73 2.90
C ALA A 726 -10.67 -0.34 2.95
N GLY A 727 -10.38 0.41 4.02
CA GLY A 727 -10.91 1.75 4.21
C GLY A 727 -10.65 2.71 3.04
N THR A 728 -9.46 2.65 2.42
CA THR A 728 -9.09 3.55 1.31
C THR A 728 -9.78 3.17 0.01
N VAL A 729 -10.01 1.88 -0.22
CA VAL A 729 -10.62 1.37 -1.46
C VAL A 729 -12.06 1.83 -1.59
N GLY A 730 -12.86 1.70 -0.52
CA GLY A 730 -14.26 2.13 -0.53
C GLY A 730 -14.45 3.65 -0.38
N ALA A 731 -13.62 4.31 0.43
CA ALA A 731 -13.84 5.72 0.79
C ALA A 731 -13.73 6.71 -0.37
N LEU A 732 -12.76 6.50 -1.27
CA LEU A 732 -12.57 7.38 -2.43
C LEU A 732 -13.84 7.44 -3.28
N ALA A 733 -14.42 6.28 -3.59
CA ALA A 733 -15.62 6.16 -4.40
C ALA A 733 -16.87 6.66 -3.67
N ALA A 734 -17.05 6.31 -2.40
CA ALA A 734 -18.21 6.74 -1.62
C ALA A 734 -18.25 8.27 -1.48
N ALA A 735 -17.11 8.91 -1.16
CA ALA A 735 -17.04 10.37 -1.02
C ALA A 735 -17.31 11.09 -2.35
N MET A 736 -16.70 10.64 -3.45
CA MET A 736 -16.93 11.24 -4.76
C MET A 736 -18.36 11.01 -5.27
N ASN A 737 -18.98 9.85 -4.99
CA ASN A 737 -20.39 9.62 -5.30
C ASN A 737 -21.29 10.59 -4.52
N ALA A 738 -21.02 10.81 -3.23
CA ALA A 738 -21.76 11.77 -2.41
C ALA A 738 -21.64 13.21 -2.94
N LEU A 739 -20.43 13.62 -3.33
CA LEU A 739 -20.19 14.93 -3.95
C LEU A 739 -20.94 15.10 -5.27
N ASN A 740 -20.90 14.08 -6.13
CA ASN A 740 -21.62 14.10 -7.41
C ASN A 740 -23.15 14.11 -7.19
N ASP A 741 -23.65 13.37 -6.20
CA ASP A 741 -25.07 13.38 -5.82
C ASP A 741 -25.52 14.76 -5.32
N ALA A 742 -24.71 15.43 -4.49
CA ALA A 742 -25.00 16.77 -3.99
C ALA A 742 -25.08 17.82 -5.13
N LEU A 743 -24.24 17.68 -6.16
CA LEU A 743 -24.14 18.60 -7.30
C LEU A 743 -25.13 18.27 -8.44
N ALA A 744 -25.62 17.04 -8.53
CA ALA A 744 -26.51 16.60 -9.59
C ALA A 744 -27.79 17.45 -9.75
N PRO A 745 -28.47 17.92 -8.67
CA PRO A 745 -29.62 18.82 -8.78
C PRO A 745 -29.31 20.16 -9.48
N LEU A 746 -28.03 20.53 -9.61
CA LEU A 746 -27.60 21.70 -10.36
C LEU A 746 -27.32 21.42 -11.84
N GLY A 747 -27.42 20.17 -12.28
CA GLY A 747 -27.16 19.76 -13.67
C GLY A 747 -25.71 19.31 -13.91
N VAL A 748 -24.90 19.20 -12.86
CA VAL A 748 -23.55 18.64 -12.95
C VAL A 748 -23.67 17.13 -13.16
N ARG A 749 -23.41 16.67 -14.39
CA ARG A 749 -23.43 15.23 -14.73
C ARG A 749 -22.32 14.46 -14.02
N HIS A 750 -21.11 15.02 -14.01
CA HIS A 750 -19.96 14.45 -13.34
C HIS A 750 -18.97 15.55 -12.90
N PHE A 751 -18.50 15.44 -11.66
CA PHE A 751 -17.43 16.23 -11.07
C PHE A 751 -16.21 15.33 -10.77
N GLU A 752 -15.03 15.73 -11.26
CA GLU A 752 -13.76 15.03 -11.05
C GLU A 752 -13.08 15.46 -9.74
N MET A 753 -12.35 14.55 -9.09
CA MET A 753 -11.58 14.85 -7.87
C MET A 753 -10.36 15.76 -8.14
N PRO A 754 -9.75 16.36 -7.09
CA PRO A 754 -10.35 16.62 -5.77
C PRO A 754 -11.43 17.70 -5.78
N ALA A 755 -12.33 17.63 -4.79
CA ALA A 755 -13.39 18.60 -4.52
C ALA A 755 -12.92 19.78 -3.66
N THR A 756 -11.85 20.46 -4.11
CA THR A 756 -11.40 21.69 -3.48
C THR A 756 -12.49 22.77 -3.56
N PRO A 757 -12.63 23.67 -2.58
CA PRO A 757 -13.71 24.67 -2.57
C PRO A 757 -13.83 25.48 -3.86
N LEU A 758 -12.71 25.94 -4.42
CA LEU A 758 -12.68 26.70 -5.68
C LEU A 758 -13.29 25.91 -6.84
N ARG A 759 -12.83 24.67 -7.06
CA ARG A 759 -13.33 23.82 -8.16
C ARG A 759 -14.81 23.49 -8.02
N VAL A 760 -15.27 23.22 -6.79
CA VAL A 760 -16.70 22.96 -6.52
C VAL A 760 -17.53 24.20 -6.80
N TRP A 761 -17.08 25.37 -6.33
CA TRP A 761 -17.74 26.63 -6.60
C TRP A 761 -17.83 26.92 -8.12
N GLU A 762 -16.73 26.77 -8.85
CA GLU A 762 -16.69 26.93 -10.32
C GLU A 762 -17.67 25.98 -11.02
N ALA A 763 -17.75 24.72 -10.59
CA ALA A 763 -18.69 23.75 -11.14
C ALA A 763 -20.16 24.17 -10.89
N MET A 764 -20.47 24.71 -9.71
CA MET A 764 -21.81 25.24 -9.40
C MET A 764 -22.15 26.48 -10.25
N GLN A 765 -21.21 27.41 -10.41
CA GLN A 765 -21.42 28.62 -11.24
C GLN A 765 -21.57 28.28 -12.73
N GLY A 766 -20.73 27.39 -13.25
CA GLY A 766 -20.81 26.93 -14.64
C GLY A 766 -22.15 26.26 -14.95
N ALA A 767 -22.67 25.47 -14.02
CA ALA A 767 -23.98 24.84 -14.15
C ALA A 767 -25.14 25.85 -14.07
N ALA A 768 -25.02 26.90 -13.25
CA ALA A 768 -25.99 27.98 -13.20
C ALA A 768 -26.02 28.82 -14.49
N ALA A 769 -24.87 29.06 -15.12
CA ALA A 769 -24.77 29.81 -16.37
C ALA A 769 -25.29 29.04 -17.60
N ALA A 770 -25.32 27.71 -17.54
CA ALA A 770 -25.83 26.83 -18.60
C ALA A 770 -27.35 26.62 -18.56
N ARG A 771 -28.03 27.08 -17.50
CA ARG A 771 -29.49 27.06 -17.32
C ARG A 771 -30.10 28.40 -17.72
#